data_AF-A0A7C4UTL8-F1
#
_entry.id   AF-A0A7C4UTL8-F1
#
_cell.length_a   1.000
_cell.length_b   1.000
_cell.length_c   1.000
_cell.angle_alpha   90.00
_cell.angle_beta   90.00
_cell.angle_gamma   90.00
#
_symmetry.space_group_name_H-M   'P 1'
#
loop_
_entity.id
_entity.type
_entity.pdbx_description
1 polymer ?
#
loop_
_entity_poly.entity_id
_entity_poly.type
_entity_poly.pdbx_seq_one_letter_code
_entity_poly.pdbx_strand_id
1 'polypeptide(L)'
;MKHKRIWSWLVVALVIIGLLAGCAPQPTPAPATQPPAAPTATPAPKPTDTPKPAKTHFVIATDASFPPMEFVDENKNLVGFDIDLMEAIAKAMGFTVEWKNTAWDGIFAGLESGDYDAIMSSVTITDERKQKYDFSDPYINAGQAVVVRADETAIQSYKDLSGKVVGAQIGTTGAFAVEKIEGAKLKEYDTIDLALMDLVNKNIDAVVVDTPVAADYALASETFKGKLKIVGEPFTEEYYGLCVRKGETELLKLFNEGLKKVKASGEYDKIYKKWIAGEGTAPAGAGAAVPPPNPDAKSLLRWVEAVDEYTVKFYLNRPNASFINTLAMNNFAIMSPAAIEKYGPDIFKNPVGTGPYIFKEWIPNDKITVVANPNYWGEAPKIKTVVFRAIPDNSARFLELKAGTIDGMEGANPDDIAVAEKDPNLQVLWRPAFNVGYLGINMAMKPFDDVRVRKAIAYAIDKKAIVDAFYAGFGEPAKEFMPPSLWGYDPDIEDYPYDPAKAKELLAEAGFPNGFETELWVMPVARPYFPQPAQVGEAIQQYLADVGIKAKIVQYDWGTYLDKIAAGGEHKLFMLGWTGDNGDPDNFLCVFFCGGDNSFNMGPADPALKDLLMKAVAETDFAKREEMYKQANRMIHDLVPGVPIAHTKVPIFLKKTIKNFIPSPIGLPYWWLAENEAGDTVIYGRSGDSVGLDPANVTDGESLMVTEQMLEGLVALEAGTTNPVPSLAVEWTASPDGLEWTFKLRQGVKFHDGTPFNAEAVVFNFMRWWDPAHPYHFADWTWDYWAYMFGGFKGE
;
A
#
# COMPACT_ATOMS: atom_id res chain seq x y z
N MET A 1 9.68 15.20 -39.51
CA MET A 1 9.19 14.96 -40.89
C MET A 1 7.88 14.16 -40.84
N LYS A 2 7.15 14.09 -41.97
CA LYS A 2 6.02 13.20 -42.34
C LYS A 2 5.80 11.93 -41.45
N HIS A 3 4.59 11.42 -41.17
CA HIS A 3 3.20 11.64 -41.65
C HIS A 3 2.24 11.68 -40.42
N LYS A 4 1.13 12.43 -40.33
CA LYS A 4 -0.07 12.65 -41.18
C LYS A 4 -1.02 11.45 -41.37
N ARG A 5 -2.13 11.43 -40.62
CA ARG A 5 -3.51 11.42 -41.16
C ARG A 5 -4.56 11.85 -40.14
N ILE A 6 -5.62 12.50 -40.62
CA ILE A 6 -6.82 13.05 -39.92
C ILE A 6 -8.01 12.86 -40.89
N TRP A 7 -9.24 12.99 -40.40
CA TRP A 7 -10.58 13.10 -41.04
C TRP A 7 -11.48 11.91 -40.66
N SER A 8 -12.63 11.97 -39.96
CA SER A 8 -13.64 13.01 -39.58
C SER A 8 -14.94 12.98 -40.40
N TRP A 9 -16.05 13.31 -39.71
CA TRP A 9 -17.45 13.55 -40.16
C TRP A 9 -18.47 12.40 -40.13
N LEU A 10 -19.76 12.79 -40.15
CA LEU A 10 -20.91 12.15 -39.48
C LEU A 10 -22.22 12.57 -40.22
N VAL A 11 -23.34 11.88 -39.94
CA VAL A 11 -24.76 12.20 -40.27
C VAL A 11 -25.31 11.70 -41.62
N VAL A 12 -26.42 10.94 -41.55
CA VAL A 12 -27.73 11.05 -42.27
C VAL A 12 -28.72 10.07 -41.58
N ALA A 13 -30.06 10.29 -41.63
CA ALA A 13 -31.04 9.54 -40.81
C ALA A 13 -32.44 9.32 -41.44
N LEU A 14 -33.11 8.22 -41.01
CA LEU A 14 -34.57 7.92 -41.05
C LEU A 14 -35.27 7.87 -42.44
N VAL A 15 -36.53 7.42 -42.66
CA VAL A 15 -37.78 7.24 -41.86
C VAL A 15 -38.63 6.04 -42.40
N ILE A 16 -39.71 5.65 -41.68
CA ILE A 16 -40.99 4.92 -42.06
C ILE A 16 -41.14 3.54 -41.36
N ILE A 17 -41.95 3.32 -40.31
CA ILE A 17 -43.43 3.43 -40.06
C ILE A 17 -44.21 2.25 -40.71
N GLY A 18 -45.15 1.51 -40.09
CA GLY A 18 -45.78 1.44 -38.73
C GLY A 18 -46.45 0.03 -38.58
N LEU A 19 -47.44 -0.34 -37.74
CA LEU A 19 -48.33 0.18 -36.67
C LEU A 19 -48.73 -1.09 -35.81
N LEU A 20 -48.97 -1.14 -34.49
CA LEU A 20 -49.75 -0.41 -33.45
C LEU A 20 -51.14 -1.02 -33.08
N ALA A 21 -51.44 -1.01 -31.75
CA ALA A 21 -52.67 -1.46 -31.02
C ALA A 21 -52.95 -2.99 -30.89
N GLY A 22 -53.57 -3.51 -29.82
CA GLY A 22 -53.91 -2.91 -28.51
C GLY A 22 -54.95 -3.70 -27.65
N CYS A 23 -54.95 -3.48 -26.32
CA CYS A 23 -55.94 -3.90 -25.30
C CYS A 23 -55.95 -5.37 -24.76
N ALA A 24 -56.62 -5.57 -23.60
CA ALA A 24 -56.68 -6.79 -22.74
C ALA A 24 -58.06 -6.81 -21.97
N PRO A 25 -58.35 -7.64 -20.93
CA PRO A 25 -57.70 -8.87 -20.39
C PRO A 25 -58.66 -10.07 -20.06
N GLN A 26 -58.08 -11.25 -19.71
CA GLN A 26 -58.68 -12.38 -18.94
C GLN A 26 -59.86 -13.18 -19.60
N PRO A 27 -60.26 -14.41 -19.13
CA PRO A 27 -60.29 -14.95 -17.76
C PRO A 27 -59.69 -16.36 -17.52
N THR A 28 -59.69 -16.81 -16.25
CA THR A 28 -59.28 -18.14 -15.76
C THR A 28 -60.43 -19.15 -15.70
N PRO A 29 -60.14 -20.45 -15.91
CA PRO A 29 -60.72 -21.50 -15.06
C PRO A 29 -59.70 -22.58 -14.63
N ALA A 30 -60.09 -23.42 -13.67
CA ALA A 30 -59.36 -24.59 -13.17
C ALA A 30 -60.38 -25.68 -12.74
N PRO A 31 -59.98 -26.92 -12.38
CA PRO A 31 -58.68 -27.59 -12.50
C PRO A 31 -58.76 -28.89 -13.36
N ALA A 32 -57.67 -29.67 -13.43
CA ALA A 32 -57.69 -31.06 -13.93
C ALA A 32 -56.87 -31.98 -12.99
N THR A 33 -57.31 -33.24 -12.84
CA THR A 33 -56.87 -34.17 -11.77
C THR A 33 -55.86 -35.23 -12.22
N GLN A 34 -55.00 -35.67 -11.31
CA GLN A 34 -54.06 -36.78 -11.51
C GLN A 34 -54.75 -38.17 -11.64
N PRO A 35 -54.21 -39.08 -12.47
CA PRO A 35 -54.27 -40.53 -12.27
C PRO A 35 -53.21 -41.02 -11.26
N PRO A 36 -53.38 -42.19 -10.62
CA PRO A 36 -52.58 -42.62 -9.47
C PRO A 36 -51.23 -43.28 -9.81
N ALA A 37 -50.35 -43.35 -8.81
CA ALA A 37 -49.01 -43.95 -8.91
C ALA A 37 -49.03 -45.50 -8.92
N ALA A 38 -48.02 -46.08 -9.57
CA ALA A 38 -47.68 -47.51 -9.52
C ALA A 38 -46.68 -47.79 -8.37
N PRO A 39 -46.67 -49.00 -7.78
CA PRO A 39 -45.92 -49.27 -6.55
C PRO A 39 -44.41 -49.37 -6.76
N THR A 40 -43.64 -48.79 -5.82
CA THR A 40 -42.18 -48.91 -5.74
C THR A 40 -41.75 -50.33 -5.37
N ALA A 41 -40.89 -50.94 -6.17
CA ALA A 41 -40.15 -52.13 -5.75
C ALA A 41 -39.05 -51.74 -4.75
N THR A 42 -39.03 -52.36 -3.57
CA THR A 42 -38.03 -52.10 -2.53
C THR A 42 -36.65 -52.60 -2.99
N PRO A 43 -35.59 -51.76 -2.96
CA PRO A 43 -34.22 -52.25 -3.10
C PRO A 43 -33.86 -53.25 -2.00
N ALA A 44 -33.00 -54.22 -2.30
CA ALA A 44 -32.47 -55.12 -1.27
C ALA A 44 -31.73 -54.32 -0.17
N PRO A 45 -31.77 -54.76 1.10
CA PRO A 45 -31.06 -54.07 2.16
C PRO A 45 -29.56 -54.05 1.87
N LYS A 46 -28.94 -52.87 1.97
CA LYS A 46 -27.49 -52.76 2.10
C LYS A 46 -27.03 -53.51 3.35
N PRO A 47 -25.77 -53.99 3.41
CA PRO A 47 -25.17 -54.48 4.64
C PRO A 47 -25.38 -53.49 5.79
N THR A 48 -25.62 -54.01 6.99
CA THR A 48 -25.84 -53.18 8.18
C THR A 48 -24.53 -52.57 8.66
N ASP A 49 -24.36 -51.26 8.44
CA ASP A 49 -23.35 -50.46 9.14
C ASP A 49 -23.75 -50.29 10.62
N THR A 50 -23.61 -51.37 11.39
CA THR A 50 -23.14 -51.24 12.78
C THR A 50 -21.90 -50.34 12.75
N PRO A 51 -21.80 -49.30 13.60
CA PRO A 51 -20.64 -48.42 13.63
C PRO A 51 -19.36 -49.24 13.76
N LYS A 52 -18.59 -49.30 12.69
CA LYS A 52 -17.24 -49.88 12.69
C LYS A 52 -16.44 -49.09 13.73
N PRO A 53 -15.71 -49.74 14.65
CA PRO A 53 -14.88 -48.99 15.61
C PRO A 53 -13.93 -48.09 14.82
N ALA A 54 -13.97 -46.79 15.11
CA ALA A 54 -13.27 -45.76 14.35
C ALA A 54 -11.80 -46.15 14.14
N LYS A 55 -11.31 -46.05 12.90
CA LYS A 55 -9.99 -46.58 12.58
C LYS A 55 -8.93 -45.67 13.18
N THR A 56 -8.23 -46.15 14.21
CA THR A 56 -7.19 -45.40 14.96
C THR A 56 -5.76 -45.72 14.49
N HIS A 57 -5.63 -46.44 13.39
CA HIS A 57 -4.35 -46.87 12.82
C HIS A 57 -4.47 -46.97 11.30
N PHE A 58 -3.66 -46.24 10.55
CA PHE A 58 -3.71 -46.18 9.08
C PHE A 58 -2.35 -46.51 8.47
N VAL A 59 -2.35 -47.21 7.35
CA VAL A 59 -1.12 -47.43 6.55
C VAL A 59 -1.05 -46.35 5.47
N ILE A 60 0.02 -45.57 5.45
CA ILE A 60 0.20 -44.44 4.53
C ILE A 60 1.41 -44.74 3.63
N ALA A 61 1.22 -44.66 2.31
CA ALA A 61 2.30 -44.80 1.35
C ALA A 61 3.03 -43.49 1.07
N THR A 62 4.32 -43.61 0.81
CA THR A 62 5.23 -42.51 0.45
C THR A 62 6.33 -43.05 -0.47
N ASP A 63 6.86 -42.26 -1.41
CA ASP A 63 8.10 -42.55 -2.14
C ASP A 63 9.21 -41.66 -1.58
N ALA A 64 10.06 -42.22 -0.73
CA ALA A 64 11.07 -41.48 0.02
C ALA A 64 12.31 -41.14 -0.83
N SER A 65 12.10 -40.56 -2.02
CA SER A 65 13.09 -40.07 -2.98
C SER A 65 12.94 -38.57 -3.31
N PHE A 66 12.14 -37.83 -2.52
CA PHE A 66 11.67 -36.48 -2.81
C PHE A 66 11.98 -35.47 -1.67
N PRO A 67 13.25 -35.22 -1.32
CA PRO A 67 13.62 -34.20 -0.32
C PRO A 67 13.20 -32.79 -0.80
N PRO A 68 12.78 -31.88 0.12
CA PRO A 68 12.71 -32.05 1.58
C PRO A 68 11.36 -32.61 2.06
N MET A 69 10.51 -33.06 1.13
CA MET A 69 9.13 -33.48 1.39
C MET A 69 9.06 -34.88 2.02
N GLU A 70 9.72 -35.86 1.39
CA GLU A 70 9.84 -37.23 1.89
C GLU A 70 11.16 -37.88 1.45
N PHE A 71 12.00 -38.31 2.40
CA PHE A 71 13.26 -39.00 2.09
C PHE A 71 13.74 -39.92 3.22
N VAL A 72 14.81 -40.67 2.96
CA VAL A 72 15.48 -41.54 3.94
C VAL A 72 16.73 -40.85 4.49
N ASP A 73 16.82 -40.67 5.81
CA ASP A 73 18.01 -40.06 6.44
C ASP A 73 19.23 -41.01 6.50
N GLU A 74 20.39 -40.49 6.93
CA GLU A 74 21.62 -41.29 7.08
C GLU A 74 21.46 -42.48 8.05
N ASN A 75 20.52 -42.38 9.01
CA ASN A 75 20.21 -43.41 10.00
C ASN A 75 19.18 -44.43 9.49
N LYS A 76 18.63 -44.23 8.29
CA LYS A 76 17.57 -45.02 7.62
C LYS A 76 16.15 -44.84 8.17
N ASN A 77 15.88 -43.70 8.79
CA ASN A 77 14.54 -43.25 9.13
C ASN A 77 13.85 -42.62 7.91
N LEU A 78 12.52 -42.73 7.83
CA LEU A 78 11.73 -41.87 6.96
C LEU A 78 11.58 -40.49 7.62
N VAL A 79 11.88 -39.43 6.88
CA VAL A 79 11.83 -38.03 7.35
C VAL A 79 11.38 -37.10 6.23
N GLY A 80 10.96 -35.88 6.58
CA GLY A 80 10.58 -34.84 5.63
C GLY A 80 9.30 -34.12 6.04
N PHE A 81 8.91 -33.10 5.27
CA PHE A 81 7.70 -32.32 5.52
C PHE A 81 6.43 -33.16 5.59
N ASP A 82 6.20 -34.05 4.62
CA ASP A 82 4.99 -34.89 4.54
C ASP A 82 4.94 -35.89 5.70
N ILE A 83 6.11 -36.34 6.16
CA ILE A 83 6.26 -37.24 7.32
C ILE A 83 5.88 -36.51 8.62
N ASP A 84 6.57 -35.41 8.94
CA ASP A 84 6.32 -34.59 10.13
C ASP A 84 4.87 -34.07 10.18
N LEU A 85 4.31 -33.62 9.05
CA LEU A 85 2.96 -33.09 8.99
C LEU A 85 1.91 -34.16 9.29
N MET A 86 2.04 -35.35 8.69
CA MET A 86 1.13 -36.47 8.97
C MET A 86 1.26 -36.95 10.43
N GLU A 87 2.47 -36.99 11.01
CA GLU A 87 2.64 -37.31 12.43
C GLU A 87 2.00 -36.28 13.37
N ALA A 88 2.12 -34.98 13.06
CA ALA A 88 1.45 -33.92 13.81
C ALA A 88 -0.07 -34.01 13.71
N ILE A 89 -0.61 -34.36 12.54
CA ILE A 89 -2.04 -34.59 12.29
C ILE A 89 -2.53 -35.81 13.08
N ALA A 90 -1.80 -36.93 13.03
CA ALA A 90 -2.10 -38.15 13.79
C ALA A 90 -2.15 -37.87 15.31
N LYS A 91 -1.16 -37.15 15.83
CA LYS A 91 -1.07 -36.66 17.22
C LYS A 91 -2.22 -35.72 17.59
N ALA A 92 -2.63 -34.81 16.70
CA ALA A 92 -3.73 -33.86 16.94
C ALA A 92 -5.13 -34.48 16.87
N MET A 93 -5.25 -35.67 16.26
CA MET A 93 -6.52 -36.38 16.05
C MET A 93 -6.64 -37.69 16.83
N GLY A 94 -5.56 -38.21 17.41
CA GLY A 94 -5.56 -39.42 18.23
C GLY A 94 -5.52 -40.73 17.44
N PHE A 95 -4.87 -40.73 16.27
CA PHE A 95 -4.59 -41.95 15.49
C PHE A 95 -3.09 -42.22 15.37
N THR A 96 -2.74 -43.36 14.76
CA THR A 96 -1.36 -43.80 14.50
C THR A 96 -1.16 -44.11 13.02
N VAL A 97 0.08 -44.03 12.55
CA VAL A 97 0.45 -44.25 11.15
C VAL A 97 1.51 -45.34 11.05
N GLU A 98 1.33 -46.25 10.09
CA GLU A 98 2.38 -47.14 9.58
C GLU A 98 2.80 -46.62 8.20
N TRP A 99 4.07 -46.24 8.05
CA TRP A 99 4.60 -45.76 6.77
C TRP A 99 5.06 -46.92 5.88
N LYS A 100 4.58 -46.94 4.64
CA LYS A 100 5.00 -47.91 3.61
C LYS A 100 5.74 -47.19 2.48
N ASN A 101 7.07 -47.17 2.56
CA ASN A 101 7.91 -46.66 1.48
C ASN A 101 7.73 -47.53 0.22
N THR A 102 7.42 -46.93 -0.93
CA THR A 102 7.16 -47.61 -2.20
C THR A 102 7.46 -46.68 -3.38
N ALA A 103 7.97 -47.24 -4.48
CA ALA A 103 8.24 -46.46 -5.69
C ALA A 103 6.97 -45.88 -6.33
N TRP A 104 7.10 -44.66 -6.87
CA TRP A 104 6.05 -43.87 -7.51
C TRP A 104 5.31 -44.61 -8.63
N ASP A 105 6.03 -45.37 -9.47
CA ASP A 105 5.47 -46.18 -10.56
C ASP A 105 4.44 -47.24 -10.08
N GLY A 106 4.48 -47.60 -8.78
CA GLY A 106 3.48 -48.48 -8.14
C GLY A 106 2.48 -47.77 -7.22
N ILE A 107 2.67 -46.49 -6.87
CA ILE A 107 2.04 -45.89 -5.67
C ILE A 107 0.53 -45.73 -5.78
N PHE A 108 0.01 -45.51 -6.99
CA PHE A 108 -1.43 -45.46 -7.22
C PHE A 108 -2.06 -46.86 -7.35
N ALA A 109 -1.31 -47.84 -7.88
CA ALA A 109 -1.79 -49.21 -8.02
C ALA A 109 -1.92 -49.93 -6.66
N GLY A 110 -1.04 -49.64 -5.70
CA GLY A 110 -1.18 -50.13 -4.32
C GLY A 110 -2.33 -49.44 -3.55
N LEU A 111 -2.63 -48.18 -3.87
CA LEU A 111 -3.84 -47.54 -3.33
C LEU A 111 -5.11 -48.21 -3.90
N GLU A 112 -5.14 -48.53 -5.19
CA GLU A 112 -6.24 -49.26 -5.84
C GLU A 112 -6.37 -50.72 -5.34
N SER A 113 -5.27 -51.41 -5.02
CA SER A 113 -5.29 -52.81 -4.52
C SER A 113 -5.76 -52.97 -3.07
N GLY A 114 -5.70 -51.90 -2.26
CA GLY A 114 -5.92 -51.95 -0.81
C GLY A 114 -4.65 -52.24 0.01
N ASP A 115 -3.46 -52.08 -0.59
CA ASP A 115 -2.16 -52.27 0.07
C ASP A 115 -1.83 -51.23 1.16
N TYR A 116 -2.57 -50.11 1.18
CA TYR A 116 -2.51 -48.99 2.15
C TYR A 116 -3.83 -48.19 2.12
N ASP A 117 -4.01 -47.27 3.06
CA ASP A 117 -5.19 -46.41 3.19
C ASP A 117 -5.12 -45.12 2.37
N ALA A 118 -3.93 -44.50 2.29
CA ALA A 118 -3.71 -43.24 1.57
C ALA A 118 -2.28 -43.15 1.03
N ILE A 119 -2.04 -42.12 0.21
CA ILE A 119 -0.72 -41.69 -0.23
C ILE A 119 -0.47 -40.29 0.32
N MET A 120 0.61 -40.11 1.07
CA MET A 120 1.18 -38.81 1.44
C MET A 120 2.61 -38.79 0.89
N SER A 121 2.72 -38.22 -0.31
CA SER A 121 3.96 -38.19 -1.09
C SER A 121 3.86 -37.08 -2.13
N SER A 122 3.83 -35.82 -1.69
CA SER A 122 3.86 -34.67 -2.59
C SER A 122 2.80 -34.72 -3.72
N VAL A 123 1.62 -35.27 -3.44
CA VAL A 123 0.67 -35.62 -4.52
C VAL A 123 -0.10 -34.39 -4.99
N THR A 124 0.31 -33.83 -6.13
CA THR A 124 -0.36 -32.70 -6.77
C THR A 124 -1.82 -33.00 -7.13
N ILE A 125 -2.73 -32.11 -6.71
CA ILE A 125 -4.18 -32.22 -6.86
C ILE A 125 -4.60 -31.80 -8.27
N THR A 126 -4.69 -32.74 -9.21
CA THR A 126 -5.12 -32.47 -10.60
C THR A 126 -6.56 -32.94 -10.87
N ASP A 127 -7.23 -32.38 -11.88
CA ASP A 127 -8.60 -32.76 -12.24
C ASP A 127 -8.68 -34.16 -12.88
N GLU A 128 -7.60 -34.68 -13.46
CA GLU A 128 -7.45 -36.07 -13.88
C GLU A 128 -7.38 -37.00 -12.67
N ARG A 129 -6.58 -36.65 -11.65
CA ARG A 129 -6.47 -37.45 -10.41
C ARG A 129 -7.78 -37.43 -9.63
N LYS A 130 -8.48 -36.29 -9.54
CA LYS A 130 -9.83 -36.17 -8.94
C LYS A 130 -10.89 -37.05 -9.60
N GLN A 131 -10.69 -37.53 -10.83
CA GLN A 131 -11.63 -38.48 -11.44
C GLN A 131 -11.57 -39.85 -10.77
N LYS A 132 -10.37 -40.30 -10.37
CA LYS A 132 -10.11 -41.61 -9.75
C LYS A 132 -10.07 -41.60 -8.22
N TYR A 133 -9.58 -40.51 -7.61
CA TYR A 133 -9.28 -40.41 -6.18
C TYR A 133 -9.98 -39.20 -5.57
N ASP A 134 -10.11 -39.21 -4.25
CA ASP A 134 -10.52 -38.02 -3.50
C ASP A 134 -9.29 -37.48 -2.71
N PHE A 135 -9.30 -36.17 -2.43
CA PHE A 135 -8.14 -35.44 -1.89
C PHE A 135 -8.48 -34.65 -0.63
N SER A 136 -7.46 -34.34 0.17
CA SER A 136 -7.56 -33.42 1.31
C SER A 136 -7.78 -31.97 0.90
N ASP A 137 -7.99 -31.12 1.90
CA ASP A 137 -7.69 -29.68 1.75
C ASP A 137 -6.20 -29.53 1.37
N PRO A 138 -5.83 -28.57 0.49
CA PRO A 138 -4.44 -28.39 0.06
C PRO A 138 -3.53 -27.94 1.21
N TYR A 139 -2.32 -28.47 1.27
CA TYR A 139 -1.34 -28.08 2.30
C TYR A 139 -0.21 -27.18 1.79
N ILE A 140 0.39 -27.46 0.63
CA ILE A 140 1.48 -26.68 0.00
C ILE A 140 1.15 -26.37 -1.47
N ASN A 141 1.59 -25.23 -2.00
CA ASN A 141 1.67 -24.97 -3.44
C ASN A 141 3.01 -25.52 -3.95
N ALA A 142 2.97 -26.41 -4.94
CA ALA A 142 4.13 -27.07 -5.49
C ALA A 142 4.78 -26.22 -6.59
N GLY A 143 4.04 -25.97 -7.68
CA GLY A 143 4.44 -25.16 -8.84
C GLY A 143 5.69 -25.67 -9.58
N GLN A 144 5.63 -25.90 -10.88
CA GLN A 144 6.80 -26.36 -11.65
C GLN A 144 7.85 -25.25 -11.78
N ALA A 145 9.06 -25.51 -11.28
CA ALA A 145 10.24 -24.69 -11.48
C ALA A 145 11.15 -25.27 -12.56
N VAL A 146 12.01 -24.43 -13.16
CA VAL A 146 13.02 -24.85 -14.13
C VAL A 146 14.40 -24.82 -13.49
N VAL A 147 15.03 -25.99 -13.34
CA VAL A 147 16.40 -26.13 -12.82
C VAL A 147 17.37 -26.27 -14.00
N VAL A 148 18.44 -25.48 -13.98
CA VAL A 148 19.53 -25.53 -14.96
C VAL A 148 20.88 -25.56 -14.24
N ARG A 149 21.98 -25.79 -14.97
CA ARG A 149 23.32 -25.62 -14.42
C ARG A 149 23.58 -24.18 -14.01
N ALA A 150 24.39 -23.96 -12.98
CA ALA A 150 24.81 -22.64 -12.56
C ALA A 150 25.49 -21.85 -13.70
N ASP A 151 26.22 -22.55 -14.59
CA ASP A 151 26.91 -21.98 -15.75
C ASP A 151 26.02 -21.76 -17.00
N GLU A 152 24.73 -22.13 -16.94
CA GLU A 152 23.81 -21.96 -18.06
C GLU A 152 23.35 -20.50 -18.21
N THR A 153 23.22 -20.01 -19.44
CA THR A 153 22.81 -18.62 -19.73
C THR A 153 21.78 -18.50 -20.85
N ALA A 154 21.55 -19.57 -21.63
CA ALA A 154 20.60 -19.57 -22.75
C ALA A 154 19.17 -19.95 -22.36
N ILE A 155 18.96 -20.40 -21.11
CA ILE A 155 17.64 -20.74 -20.54
C ILE A 155 17.44 -19.84 -19.33
N GLN A 156 16.41 -18.99 -19.38
CA GLN A 156 16.06 -18.03 -18.32
C GLN A 156 14.66 -18.28 -17.76
N SER A 157 13.85 -19.12 -18.41
CA SER A 157 12.49 -19.48 -18.04
C SER A 157 12.04 -20.76 -18.78
N TYR A 158 10.85 -21.27 -18.44
CA TYR A 158 10.21 -22.38 -19.17
C TYR A 158 9.99 -22.11 -20.67
N LYS A 159 9.94 -20.82 -21.08
CA LYS A 159 9.73 -20.40 -22.48
C LYS A 159 10.95 -20.72 -23.36
N ASP A 160 12.12 -20.84 -22.76
CA ASP A 160 13.39 -21.09 -23.45
C ASP A 160 13.69 -22.60 -23.63
N LEU A 161 12.77 -23.47 -23.19
CA LEU A 161 12.89 -24.93 -23.26
C LEU A 161 12.53 -25.51 -24.65
N SER A 162 12.06 -24.69 -25.59
CA SER A 162 11.79 -25.15 -26.97
C SER A 162 13.09 -25.61 -27.67
N GLY A 163 13.07 -26.83 -28.21
CA GLY A 163 14.21 -27.49 -28.84
C GLY A 163 15.16 -28.22 -27.88
N LYS A 164 15.05 -27.95 -26.57
CA LYS A 164 15.93 -28.46 -25.50
C LYS A 164 15.59 -29.90 -25.09
N VAL A 165 16.55 -30.60 -24.50
CA VAL A 165 16.32 -31.88 -23.80
C VAL A 165 16.10 -31.58 -22.32
N VAL A 166 14.92 -31.92 -21.81
CA VAL A 166 14.46 -31.55 -20.47
C VAL A 166 14.15 -32.80 -19.65
N GLY A 167 14.76 -32.92 -18.48
CA GLY A 167 14.52 -34.02 -17.55
C GLY A 167 13.31 -33.78 -16.65
N ALA A 168 12.57 -34.85 -16.35
CA ALA A 168 11.60 -34.89 -15.25
C ALA A 168 11.45 -36.35 -14.77
N GLN A 169 10.90 -36.56 -13.57
CA GLN A 169 10.60 -37.90 -13.07
C GLN A 169 9.30 -38.44 -13.70
N ILE A 170 9.30 -39.73 -14.06
CA ILE A 170 8.19 -40.40 -14.76
C ILE A 170 6.85 -40.25 -14.03
N GLY A 171 5.79 -39.90 -14.76
CA GLY A 171 4.44 -39.77 -14.21
C GLY A 171 4.21 -38.63 -13.20
N THR A 172 5.14 -37.69 -13.06
CA THR A 172 4.97 -36.46 -12.27
C THR A 172 4.25 -35.37 -13.07
N THR A 173 3.69 -34.36 -12.39
CA THR A 173 3.13 -33.20 -13.10
C THR A 173 4.19 -32.34 -13.77
N GLY A 174 5.46 -32.39 -13.31
CA GLY A 174 6.61 -31.85 -14.02
C GLY A 174 6.83 -32.49 -15.40
N ALA A 175 6.75 -33.82 -15.51
CA ALA A 175 6.79 -34.51 -16.79
C ALA A 175 5.64 -34.05 -17.71
N PHE A 176 4.40 -34.06 -17.21
CA PHE A 176 3.22 -33.59 -17.96
C PHE A 176 3.27 -32.09 -18.31
N ALA A 177 4.05 -31.28 -17.60
CA ALA A 177 4.29 -29.88 -17.92
C ALA A 177 5.30 -29.74 -19.07
N VAL A 178 6.37 -30.54 -19.08
CA VAL A 178 7.34 -30.59 -20.19
C VAL A 178 6.68 -31.06 -21.49
N GLU A 179 5.79 -32.07 -21.44
CA GLU A 179 5.03 -32.54 -22.62
C GLU A 179 4.18 -31.43 -23.28
N LYS A 180 3.77 -30.43 -22.51
CA LYS A 180 2.94 -29.30 -22.97
C LYS A 180 3.78 -28.15 -23.56
N ILE A 181 5.10 -28.17 -23.46
CA ILE A 181 5.99 -27.13 -23.99
C ILE A 181 6.35 -27.43 -25.44
N GLU A 182 5.87 -26.59 -26.37
CA GLU A 182 6.06 -26.80 -27.81
C GLU A 182 7.54 -26.88 -28.20
N GLY A 183 7.94 -28.05 -28.70
CA GLY A 183 9.30 -28.34 -29.16
C GLY A 183 10.30 -28.78 -28.09
N ALA A 184 9.92 -28.81 -26.79
CA ALA A 184 10.75 -29.44 -25.76
C ALA A 184 10.83 -30.97 -25.99
N LYS A 185 11.91 -31.59 -25.53
CA LYS A 185 12.11 -33.04 -25.59
C LYS A 185 12.21 -33.59 -24.17
N LEU A 186 11.11 -34.11 -23.66
CA LEU A 186 11.10 -34.82 -22.38
C LEU A 186 12.05 -36.02 -22.44
N LYS A 187 12.87 -36.16 -21.39
CA LYS A 187 13.55 -37.39 -21.03
C LYS A 187 13.14 -37.75 -19.61
N GLU A 188 12.44 -38.87 -19.46
CA GLU A 188 11.97 -39.35 -18.17
C GLU A 188 13.08 -40.09 -17.41
N TYR A 189 12.97 -40.07 -16.07
CA TYR A 189 13.85 -40.77 -15.13
C TYR A 189 12.99 -41.42 -14.03
N ASP A 190 13.49 -42.52 -13.46
CA ASP A 190 12.80 -43.23 -12.38
C ASP A 190 12.68 -42.38 -11.09
N THR A 191 13.70 -41.55 -10.83
CA THR A 191 13.81 -40.62 -9.69
C THR A 191 14.40 -39.27 -10.13
N ILE A 192 14.10 -38.19 -9.39
CA ILE A 192 14.52 -36.84 -9.77
C ILE A 192 16.02 -36.57 -9.60
N ASP A 193 16.69 -37.22 -8.63
CA ASP A 193 18.14 -37.10 -8.44
C ASP A 193 18.91 -37.57 -9.67
N LEU A 194 18.46 -38.65 -10.34
CA LEU A 194 19.04 -39.13 -11.60
C LEU A 194 18.94 -38.08 -12.72
N ALA A 195 17.82 -37.35 -12.81
CA ALA A 195 17.65 -36.27 -13.77
C ALA A 195 18.64 -35.11 -13.49
N LEU A 196 18.77 -34.73 -12.22
CA LEU A 196 19.67 -33.66 -11.76
C LEU A 196 21.15 -34.04 -11.92
N MET A 197 21.52 -35.31 -11.70
CA MET A 197 22.86 -35.82 -12.01
C MET A 197 23.15 -35.74 -13.51
N ASP A 198 22.20 -36.09 -14.38
CA ASP A 198 22.40 -36.05 -15.83
C ASP A 198 22.49 -34.61 -16.38
N LEU A 199 21.80 -33.65 -15.72
CA LEU A 199 21.94 -32.21 -15.95
C LEU A 199 23.34 -31.68 -15.61
N VAL A 200 23.88 -32.08 -14.45
CA VAL A 200 25.27 -31.78 -14.04
C VAL A 200 26.28 -32.41 -15.00
N ASN A 201 26.04 -33.65 -15.44
CA ASN A 201 26.86 -34.36 -16.43
C ASN A 201 26.76 -33.78 -17.86
N LYS A 202 25.92 -32.76 -18.08
CA LYS A 202 25.69 -32.07 -19.36
C LYS A 202 25.09 -32.95 -20.46
N ASN A 203 24.37 -34.01 -20.07
CA ASN A 203 23.64 -34.89 -20.99
C ASN A 203 22.22 -34.38 -21.32
N ILE A 204 21.70 -33.44 -20.52
CA ILE A 204 20.45 -32.69 -20.76
C ILE A 204 20.64 -31.18 -20.54
N ASP A 205 19.71 -30.37 -21.04
CA ASP A 205 19.76 -28.91 -20.98
C ASP A 205 19.21 -28.34 -19.65
N ALA A 206 18.09 -28.89 -19.17
CA ALA A 206 17.35 -28.44 -17.98
C ALA A 206 16.61 -29.62 -17.31
N VAL A 207 16.11 -29.40 -16.10
CA VAL A 207 15.16 -30.27 -15.39
C VAL A 207 13.94 -29.44 -14.99
N VAL A 208 12.75 -30.05 -15.03
CA VAL A 208 11.51 -29.47 -14.50
C VAL A 208 11.05 -30.30 -13.30
N VAL A 209 10.78 -29.61 -12.19
CA VAL A 209 10.38 -30.21 -10.91
C VAL A 209 9.70 -29.16 -10.03
N ASP A 210 8.79 -29.61 -9.17
CA ASP A 210 8.11 -28.85 -8.12
C ASP A 210 9.05 -27.94 -7.31
N THR A 211 8.60 -26.73 -6.99
CA THR A 211 9.45 -25.65 -6.42
C THR A 211 10.09 -25.99 -5.07
N PRO A 212 9.42 -26.63 -4.08
CA PRO A 212 10.06 -27.01 -2.82
C PRO A 212 11.25 -27.95 -3.00
N VAL A 213 11.11 -28.89 -3.94
CA VAL A 213 12.11 -29.91 -4.28
C VAL A 213 13.21 -29.30 -5.15
N ALA A 214 12.85 -28.41 -6.09
CA ALA A 214 13.80 -27.60 -6.85
C ALA A 214 14.71 -26.76 -5.93
N ALA A 215 14.15 -26.17 -4.87
CA ALA A 215 14.87 -25.32 -3.92
C ALA A 215 15.89 -26.13 -3.10
N ASP A 216 15.50 -27.25 -2.50
CA ASP A 216 16.43 -28.09 -1.75
C ASP A 216 17.56 -28.62 -2.66
N TYR A 217 17.21 -29.27 -3.78
CA TYR A 217 18.21 -29.84 -4.68
C TYR A 217 19.13 -28.78 -5.31
N ALA A 218 18.63 -27.64 -5.77
CA ALA A 218 19.49 -26.65 -6.44
C ALA A 218 20.32 -25.79 -5.47
N LEU A 219 19.80 -25.51 -4.27
CA LEU A 219 20.34 -24.48 -3.37
C LEU A 219 20.85 -25.02 -2.02
N ALA A 220 20.28 -26.11 -1.50
CA ALA A 220 20.62 -26.65 -0.18
C ALA A 220 21.54 -27.89 -0.25
N SER A 221 21.21 -28.89 -1.08
CA SER A 221 21.85 -30.20 -1.16
C SER A 221 23.35 -30.14 -1.48
N GLU A 222 24.21 -30.69 -0.61
CA GLU A 222 25.68 -30.68 -0.78
C GLU A 222 26.14 -31.29 -2.13
N THR A 223 25.38 -32.24 -2.67
CA THR A 223 25.66 -32.88 -3.96
C THR A 223 25.59 -31.91 -5.13
N PHE A 224 24.74 -30.88 -5.07
CA PHE A 224 24.32 -30.07 -6.22
C PHE A 224 24.48 -28.55 -6.02
N LYS A 225 24.55 -28.08 -4.77
CA LYS A 225 24.72 -26.68 -4.38
C LYS A 225 25.88 -26.01 -5.12
N GLY A 226 25.59 -24.88 -5.78
CA GLY A 226 26.57 -24.14 -6.60
C GLY A 226 26.90 -24.77 -7.96
N LYS A 227 26.36 -25.96 -8.28
CA LYS A 227 26.43 -26.59 -9.62
C LYS A 227 25.16 -26.36 -10.42
N LEU A 228 24.02 -26.19 -9.74
CA LEU A 228 22.69 -25.93 -10.30
C LEU A 228 22.14 -24.57 -9.83
N LYS A 229 21.06 -24.12 -10.47
CA LYS A 229 20.23 -22.97 -10.08
C LYS A 229 18.81 -23.11 -10.65
N ILE A 230 17.85 -22.42 -10.06
CA ILE A 230 16.51 -22.21 -10.63
C ILE A 230 16.55 -21.02 -11.59
N VAL A 231 15.75 -21.03 -12.67
CA VAL A 231 15.60 -19.90 -13.61
C VAL A 231 14.14 -19.61 -13.96
N GLY A 232 13.76 -18.34 -13.77
CA GLY A 232 12.39 -17.86 -13.94
C GLY A 232 11.45 -18.27 -12.79
N GLU A 233 10.27 -17.67 -12.78
CA GLU A 233 9.22 -17.99 -11.81
C GLU A 233 8.60 -19.38 -12.06
N PRO A 234 8.01 -20.02 -11.02
CA PRO A 234 7.21 -21.22 -11.19
C PRO A 234 6.08 -21.02 -12.21
N PHE A 235 5.93 -21.95 -13.15
CA PHE A 235 5.08 -21.77 -14.34
C PHE A 235 3.79 -22.60 -14.34
N THR A 236 3.48 -23.25 -13.23
CA THR A 236 2.16 -23.85 -12.92
C THR A 236 1.72 -23.43 -11.52
N GLU A 237 0.40 -23.44 -11.28
CA GLU A 237 -0.18 -23.35 -9.94
C GLU A 237 -0.85 -24.69 -9.65
N GLU A 238 -0.34 -25.44 -8.68
CA GLU A 238 -0.80 -26.78 -8.35
C GLU A 238 -0.43 -27.14 -6.92
N TYR A 239 -1.34 -27.76 -6.16
CA TYR A 239 -1.22 -27.91 -4.72
C TYR A 239 -1.10 -29.38 -4.31
N TYR A 240 -0.31 -29.69 -3.27
CA TYR A 240 -0.24 -31.01 -2.65
C TYR A 240 -1.45 -31.31 -1.75
N GLY A 241 -1.91 -32.57 -1.75
CA GLY A 241 -2.94 -33.08 -0.85
C GLY A 241 -2.83 -34.58 -0.61
N LEU A 242 -3.32 -35.05 0.55
CA LEU A 242 -3.43 -36.48 0.86
C LEU A 242 -4.39 -37.12 -0.14
N CYS A 243 -3.94 -38.20 -0.80
CA CYS A 243 -4.72 -38.92 -1.81
C CYS A 243 -5.32 -40.21 -1.21
N VAL A 244 -6.63 -40.44 -1.39
CA VAL A 244 -7.33 -41.66 -0.93
C VAL A 244 -8.17 -42.30 -2.04
N ARG A 245 -8.58 -43.56 -1.85
CA ARG A 245 -9.59 -44.20 -2.70
C ARG A 245 -10.90 -43.43 -2.68
N LYS A 246 -11.55 -43.34 -3.84
CA LYS A 246 -12.81 -42.60 -4.01
C LYS A 246 -13.91 -43.09 -3.08
N GLY A 247 -14.47 -42.16 -2.30
CA GLY A 247 -15.48 -42.40 -1.28
C GLY A 247 -14.94 -42.57 0.15
N GLU A 248 -13.63 -42.64 0.38
CA GLU A 248 -13.03 -42.86 1.72
C GLU A 248 -12.97 -41.56 2.56
N THR A 249 -14.15 -41.09 2.92
CA THR A 249 -14.36 -39.81 3.63
C THR A 249 -13.94 -39.81 5.12
N GLU A 250 -13.73 -40.97 5.76
CA GLU A 250 -13.30 -41.04 7.17
C GLU A 250 -11.87 -40.47 7.35
N LEU A 251 -10.90 -40.98 6.59
CA LEU A 251 -9.51 -40.53 6.68
C LEU A 251 -9.31 -39.11 6.16
N LEU A 252 -9.96 -38.71 5.06
CA LEU A 252 -9.93 -37.32 4.59
C LEU A 252 -10.48 -36.35 5.63
N LYS A 253 -11.59 -36.70 6.31
CA LYS A 253 -12.14 -35.86 7.36
C LYS A 253 -11.19 -35.75 8.55
N LEU A 254 -10.60 -36.86 8.99
CA LEU A 254 -9.61 -36.86 10.07
C LEU A 254 -8.38 -36.01 9.69
N PHE A 255 -7.90 -36.13 8.45
CA PHE A 255 -6.77 -35.36 7.95
C PHE A 255 -7.09 -33.87 7.86
N ASN A 256 -8.21 -33.46 7.27
CA ASN A 256 -8.58 -32.04 7.14
C ASN A 256 -8.84 -31.40 8.52
N GLU A 257 -9.53 -32.08 9.44
CA GLU A 257 -9.72 -31.59 10.81
C GLU A 257 -8.39 -31.51 11.59
N GLY A 258 -7.47 -32.46 11.36
CA GLY A 258 -6.14 -32.45 11.96
C GLY A 258 -5.22 -31.37 11.37
N LEU A 259 -5.17 -31.23 10.05
CA LEU A 259 -4.43 -30.18 9.34
C LEU A 259 -4.87 -28.80 9.82
N LYS A 260 -6.18 -28.60 9.97
CA LYS A 260 -6.75 -27.38 10.55
C LYS A 260 -6.31 -27.12 11.99
N LYS A 261 -6.21 -28.16 12.84
CA LYS A 261 -5.66 -28.04 14.20
C LYS A 261 -4.17 -27.73 14.21
N VAL A 262 -3.39 -28.42 13.38
CA VAL A 262 -1.92 -28.30 13.28
C VAL A 262 -1.50 -26.94 12.74
N LYS A 263 -2.28 -26.37 11.80
CA LYS A 263 -2.19 -24.96 11.40
C LYS A 263 -2.60 -24.03 12.56
N ALA A 264 -3.77 -24.24 13.18
CA ALA A 264 -4.25 -23.39 14.27
C ALA A 264 -3.39 -23.42 15.56
N SER A 265 -2.50 -24.40 15.74
CA SER A 265 -1.58 -24.51 16.87
C SER A 265 -0.16 -23.99 16.58
N GLY A 266 0.07 -23.44 15.39
CA GLY A 266 1.41 -23.04 14.94
C GLY A 266 2.42 -24.19 14.83
N GLU A 267 1.95 -25.45 14.73
CA GLU A 267 2.84 -26.62 14.59
C GLU A 267 3.17 -26.84 13.10
N TYR A 268 2.20 -26.57 12.21
CA TYR A 268 2.41 -26.50 10.76
C TYR A 268 3.58 -25.58 10.40
N ASP A 269 3.64 -24.38 10.98
CA ASP A 269 4.64 -23.37 10.63
C ASP A 269 6.04 -23.77 11.09
N LYS A 270 6.16 -24.53 12.19
CA LYS A 270 7.44 -25.12 12.64
C LYS A 270 7.90 -26.21 11.68
N ILE A 271 6.99 -27.07 11.21
CA ILE A 271 7.27 -28.15 10.26
C ILE A 271 7.64 -27.58 8.89
N TYR A 272 6.94 -26.52 8.46
CA TYR A 272 7.26 -25.75 7.26
C TYR A 272 8.63 -25.05 7.38
N LYS A 273 8.93 -24.42 8.52
CA LYS A 273 10.24 -23.81 8.79
C LYS A 273 11.37 -24.83 8.86
N LYS A 274 11.14 -26.01 9.43
CA LYS A 274 12.11 -27.12 9.53
C LYS A 274 12.53 -27.64 8.14
N TRP A 275 11.57 -27.83 7.23
CA TRP A 275 11.80 -28.57 5.99
C TRP A 275 11.78 -27.72 4.71
N ILE A 276 10.84 -26.78 4.56
CA ILE A 276 10.64 -26.04 3.30
C ILE A 276 11.42 -24.72 3.32
N ALA A 277 11.39 -24.01 4.45
CA ALA A 277 12.07 -22.74 4.64
C ALA A 277 13.52 -22.89 5.16
N GLY A 278 13.85 -24.07 5.70
CA GLY A 278 15.13 -24.41 6.33
C GLY A 278 15.51 -23.51 7.53
N GLU A 279 16.71 -23.71 8.07
CA GLU A 279 17.31 -22.78 9.04
C GLU A 279 17.80 -21.47 8.39
N GLY A 280 17.33 -21.11 7.18
CA GLY A 280 17.90 -20.07 6.35
C GLY A 280 16.93 -19.11 5.62
N THR A 281 15.62 -19.41 5.54
CA THR A 281 14.63 -18.55 4.84
C THR A 281 13.25 -18.61 5.49
N ALA A 282 13.09 -17.99 6.66
CA ALA A 282 11.77 -17.62 7.15
C ALA A 282 11.18 -16.46 6.30
N PRO A 283 9.85 -16.20 6.35
CA PRO A 283 9.35 -14.81 6.19
C PRO A 283 10.10 -13.88 7.16
N ALA A 284 10.08 -12.57 6.94
CA ALA A 284 11.05 -11.63 7.55
C ALA A 284 10.92 -11.46 9.09
N GLY A 285 11.40 -12.45 9.85
CA GLY A 285 11.39 -12.50 11.32
C GLY A 285 11.61 -13.94 11.83
N ALA A 286 12.49 -14.23 12.79
CA ALA A 286 13.67 -13.49 13.25
C ALA A 286 14.94 -14.29 12.88
N GLY A 287 16.09 -13.62 12.78
CA GLY A 287 17.40 -14.27 12.65
C GLY A 287 17.95 -14.42 11.23
N ALA A 288 17.31 -13.80 10.23
CA ALA A 288 17.97 -13.54 8.96
C ALA A 288 19.16 -12.58 9.16
N ALA A 289 20.23 -12.71 8.38
CA ALA A 289 21.35 -11.79 8.44
C ALA A 289 20.95 -10.42 7.90
N VAL A 290 20.70 -9.46 8.80
CA VAL A 290 20.35 -8.08 8.47
C VAL A 290 21.38 -7.50 7.47
N PRO A 291 20.96 -7.00 6.30
CA PRO A 291 21.88 -6.42 5.33
C PRO A 291 22.72 -5.29 5.94
N PRO A 292 24.00 -5.12 5.54
CA PRO A 292 24.79 -3.97 5.96
C PRO A 292 24.17 -2.66 5.45
N PRO A 293 24.32 -1.53 6.17
CA PRO A 293 23.80 -0.24 5.73
C PRO A 293 24.48 0.22 4.44
N ASN A 294 23.66 0.51 3.42
CA ASN A 294 24.10 1.14 2.18
C ASN A 294 23.59 2.60 2.15
N PRO A 295 24.41 3.59 2.55
CA PRO A 295 23.96 4.99 2.57
C PRO A 295 23.65 5.56 1.19
N ASP A 296 24.18 4.94 0.12
CA ASP A 296 23.96 5.33 -1.28
C ASP A 296 22.69 4.69 -1.88
N ALA A 297 22.01 3.77 -1.18
CA ALA A 297 20.73 3.21 -1.61
C ALA A 297 19.64 4.28 -1.64
N LYS A 298 18.76 4.27 -2.64
CA LYS A 298 17.57 5.14 -2.64
C LYS A 298 16.69 4.84 -1.43
N SER A 299 16.41 3.56 -1.18
CA SER A 299 15.49 3.17 -0.11
C SER A 299 16.04 3.48 1.29
N LEU A 300 15.24 4.19 2.09
CA LEU A 300 15.52 4.49 3.50
C LEU A 300 15.40 3.23 4.35
N LEU A 301 14.39 2.39 4.09
CA LEU A 301 14.24 1.10 4.75
C LEU A 301 15.27 0.11 4.21
N ARG A 302 16.00 -0.53 5.13
CA ARG A 302 17.02 -1.55 4.87
C ARG A 302 16.53 -2.95 5.22
N TRP A 303 15.75 -3.07 6.28
CA TRP A 303 15.12 -4.31 6.74
C TRP A 303 14.01 -4.00 7.75
N VAL A 304 13.04 -4.90 7.89
CA VAL A 304 12.08 -4.93 8.99
C VAL A 304 11.95 -6.38 9.47
N GLU A 305 11.89 -6.60 10.79
CA GLU A 305 11.66 -7.93 11.34
C GLU A 305 10.75 -7.93 12.59
N ALA A 306 9.99 -9.01 12.75
CA ALA A 306 9.42 -9.39 14.03
C ALA A 306 10.52 -10.03 14.88
N VAL A 307 10.86 -9.40 16.02
CA VAL A 307 11.82 -9.92 17.00
C VAL A 307 11.13 -10.86 17.98
N ASP A 308 9.90 -10.51 18.36
CA ASP A 308 8.93 -11.35 19.06
C ASP A 308 7.51 -10.89 18.71
N GLU A 309 6.47 -11.60 19.16
CA GLU A 309 5.06 -11.34 18.84
C GLU A 309 4.64 -9.87 19.03
N TYR A 310 5.26 -9.14 19.96
CA TYR A 310 4.96 -7.75 20.28
C TYR A 310 6.17 -6.82 20.17
N THR A 311 7.18 -7.20 19.37
CA THR A 311 8.36 -6.38 19.12
C THR A 311 8.73 -6.42 17.65
N VAL A 312 8.57 -5.28 16.97
CA VAL A 312 9.05 -5.08 15.61
C VAL A 312 10.29 -4.20 15.62
N LYS A 313 11.26 -4.52 14.77
CA LYS A 313 12.49 -3.74 14.62
C LYS A 313 12.70 -3.36 13.16
N PHE A 314 12.86 -2.06 12.95
CA PHE A 314 13.21 -1.47 11.65
C PHE A 314 14.70 -1.18 11.60
N TYR A 315 15.26 -1.35 10.42
CA TYR A 315 16.64 -1.02 10.12
C TYR A 315 16.64 -0.05 8.95
N LEU A 316 17.39 1.05 9.07
CA LEU A 316 17.49 2.08 8.04
C LEU A 316 18.86 2.01 7.35
N ASN A 317 18.91 2.43 6.08
CA ASN A 317 20.17 2.54 5.31
C ASN A 317 21.00 3.78 5.70
N ARG A 318 20.33 4.80 6.24
CA ARG A 318 20.89 6.09 6.68
C ARG A 318 20.08 6.60 7.89
N PRO A 319 20.67 7.41 8.79
CA PRO A 319 19.94 7.92 9.95
C PRO A 319 18.84 8.89 9.50
N ASN A 320 17.66 8.79 10.10
CA ASN A 320 16.53 9.69 9.87
C ASN A 320 15.70 9.78 11.17
N ALA A 321 15.64 10.97 11.77
CA ALA A 321 14.87 11.25 12.98
C ALA A 321 13.37 11.47 12.70
N SER A 322 13.06 12.06 11.54
CA SER A 322 11.69 12.25 11.02
C SER A 322 10.95 10.94 10.73
N PHE A 323 11.63 9.79 10.76
CA PHE A 323 11.03 8.46 10.59
C PHE A 323 9.82 8.26 11.52
N ILE A 324 9.85 8.78 12.74
CA ILE A 324 8.73 8.74 13.70
C ILE A 324 7.54 9.59 13.23
N ASN A 325 7.79 10.77 12.65
CA ASN A 325 6.76 11.61 12.04
C ASN A 325 6.14 10.92 10.81
N THR A 326 6.98 10.32 9.94
CA THR A 326 6.51 9.50 8.82
C THR A 326 5.62 8.36 9.30
N LEU A 327 6.00 7.62 10.35
CA LEU A 327 5.17 6.53 10.91
C LEU A 327 3.88 6.99 11.60
N ALA A 328 3.66 8.29 11.77
CA ALA A 328 2.42 8.87 12.26
C ALA A 328 1.41 9.22 11.14
N MET A 329 1.79 9.09 9.86
CA MET A 329 0.91 9.33 8.72
C MET A 329 -0.04 8.15 8.50
N ASN A 330 -1.31 8.45 8.19
CA ASN A 330 -2.34 7.42 7.91
C ASN A 330 -1.95 6.48 6.75
N ASN A 331 -1.11 6.94 5.81
CA ASN A 331 -0.60 6.16 4.69
C ASN A 331 0.19 4.90 5.11
N PHE A 332 0.72 4.86 6.33
CA PHE A 332 1.44 3.71 6.90
C PHE A 332 0.67 3.07 8.07
N ALA A 333 -0.65 3.26 8.11
CA ALA A 333 -1.54 2.57 9.03
C ALA A 333 -1.62 1.06 8.72
N ILE A 334 -1.69 0.23 9.77
CA ILE A 334 -1.62 -1.22 9.63
C ILE A 334 -3.02 -1.78 9.30
N MET A 335 -3.08 -2.59 8.23
CA MET A 335 -4.29 -3.26 7.76
C MET A 335 -4.16 -4.79 7.95
N SER A 336 -5.28 -5.49 8.17
CA SER A 336 -5.30 -6.95 8.37
C SER A 336 -4.65 -7.69 7.19
N PRO A 337 -3.59 -8.50 7.42
CA PRO A 337 -3.04 -9.38 6.40
C PRO A 337 -4.09 -10.34 5.83
N ALA A 338 -4.90 -10.95 6.70
CA ALA A 338 -5.96 -11.89 6.29
C ALA A 338 -7.06 -11.22 5.44
N ALA A 339 -7.29 -9.91 5.59
CA ALA A 339 -8.15 -9.15 4.69
C ALA A 339 -7.46 -8.91 3.33
N ILE A 340 -6.19 -8.50 3.33
CA ILE A 340 -5.41 -8.28 2.10
C ILE A 340 -5.29 -9.57 1.29
N GLU A 341 -5.02 -10.72 1.93
CA GLU A 341 -4.99 -12.05 1.32
C GLU A 341 -6.35 -12.43 0.70
N LYS A 342 -7.45 -12.16 1.42
CA LYS A 342 -8.82 -12.52 1.02
C LYS A 342 -9.38 -11.65 -0.11
N TYR A 343 -9.07 -10.35 -0.11
CA TYR A 343 -9.63 -9.38 -1.06
C TYR A 343 -8.67 -9.04 -2.20
N GLY A 344 -7.37 -9.27 -2.06
CA GLY A 344 -6.35 -8.97 -3.07
C GLY A 344 -6.44 -7.50 -3.52
N PRO A 345 -6.37 -7.22 -4.84
CA PRO A 345 -6.52 -5.88 -5.38
C PRO A 345 -7.84 -5.17 -5.05
N ASP A 346 -8.88 -5.88 -4.57
CA ASP A 346 -10.17 -5.29 -4.15
C ASP A 346 -10.19 -4.81 -2.69
N ILE A 347 -9.05 -4.88 -1.97
CA ILE A 347 -8.94 -4.43 -0.58
C ILE A 347 -9.27 -2.93 -0.40
N PHE A 348 -9.01 -2.09 -1.40
CA PHE A 348 -9.38 -0.66 -1.41
C PHE A 348 -10.89 -0.38 -1.31
N LYS A 349 -11.74 -1.40 -1.44
CA LYS A 349 -13.20 -1.34 -1.21
C LYS A 349 -13.65 -2.05 0.07
N ASN A 350 -12.73 -2.74 0.75
CA ASN A 350 -13.00 -3.63 1.88
C ASN A 350 -11.98 -3.42 3.03
N PRO A 351 -11.74 -2.17 3.49
CA PRO A 351 -10.69 -1.89 4.47
C PRO A 351 -10.97 -2.55 5.82
N VAL A 352 -9.93 -3.15 6.42
CA VAL A 352 -9.99 -3.81 7.73
C VAL A 352 -8.78 -3.38 8.56
N GLY A 353 -8.98 -2.44 9.47
CA GLY A 353 -7.95 -1.97 10.40
C GLY A 353 -8.27 -2.38 11.84
N THR A 354 -7.68 -1.68 12.80
CA THR A 354 -7.88 -1.85 14.25
C THR A 354 -8.76 -0.76 14.88
N GLY A 355 -9.05 0.29 14.11
CA GLY A 355 -9.44 1.61 14.58
C GLY A 355 -10.84 1.75 15.19
N PRO A 356 -11.17 2.98 15.63
CA PRO A 356 -12.39 3.29 16.39
C PRO A 356 -13.70 3.08 15.63
N TYR A 357 -13.69 3.11 14.30
CA TYR A 357 -14.84 2.81 13.45
C TYR A 357 -14.53 1.66 12.48
N ILE A 358 -15.58 0.97 12.04
CA ILE A 358 -15.55 -0.13 11.06
C ILE A 358 -16.27 0.33 9.79
N PHE A 359 -15.75 -0.07 8.62
CA PHE A 359 -16.43 0.13 7.33
C PHE A 359 -17.81 -0.54 7.31
N LYS A 360 -18.83 0.16 6.78
CA LYS A 360 -20.20 -0.38 6.63
C LYS A 360 -20.65 -0.42 5.16
N GLU A 361 -20.60 0.71 4.47
CA GLU A 361 -21.06 0.82 3.07
C GLU A 361 -20.36 1.98 2.37
N TRP A 362 -20.14 1.82 1.06
CA TRP A 362 -19.76 2.89 0.13
C TRP A 362 -20.76 2.89 -1.02
N ILE A 363 -21.42 4.03 -1.24
CA ILE A 363 -22.24 4.30 -2.42
C ILE A 363 -21.48 5.32 -3.28
N PRO A 364 -20.87 4.90 -4.41
CA PRO A 364 -19.99 5.75 -5.19
C PRO A 364 -20.67 7.04 -5.67
N ASN A 365 -20.00 8.17 -5.49
CA ASN A 365 -20.45 9.54 -5.74
C ASN A 365 -21.62 10.04 -4.88
N ASP A 366 -21.99 9.31 -3.81
CA ASP A 366 -22.94 9.76 -2.77
C ASP A 366 -22.26 9.82 -1.39
N LYS A 367 -21.85 8.67 -0.84
CA LYS A 367 -21.38 8.59 0.55
C LYS A 367 -20.58 7.35 0.91
N ILE A 368 -19.80 7.46 1.98
CA ILE A 368 -19.24 6.34 2.74
C ILE A 368 -19.79 6.41 4.17
N THR A 369 -20.19 5.27 4.73
CA THR A 369 -20.61 5.17 6.14
C THR A 369 -19.65 4.27 6.91
N VAL A 370 -19.24 4.74 8.09
CA VAL A 370 -18.49 3.96 9.08
C VAL A 370 -19.27 3.93 10.41
N VAL A 371 -19.15 2.85 11.16
CA VAL A 371 -19.88 2.63 12.43
C VAL A 371 -18.94 2.29 13.57
N ALA A 372 -19.23 2.74 14.79
CA ALA A 372 -18.31 2.60 15.92
C ALA A 372 -17.97 1.13 16.20
N ASN A 373 -16.68 0.84 16.34
CA ASN A 373 -16.14 -0.48 16.62
C ASN A 373 -16.49 -0.89 18.06
N PRO A 374 -17.35 -1.91 18.28
CA PRO A 374 -17.77 -2.31 19.62
C PRO A 374 -16.67 -3.05 20.40
N ASN A 375 -15.59 -3.45 19.72
CA ASN A 375 -14.43 -4.14 20.28
C ASN A 375 -13.16 -3.28 20.18
N TYR A 376 -13.30 -1.95 20.06
CA TYR A 376 -12.15 -1.05 20.00
C TYR A 376 -11.30 -1.15 21.28
N TRP A 377 -9.99 -1.06 21.12
CA TRP A 377 -9.04 -1.22 22.22
C TRP A 377 -8.88 0.05 23.09
N GLY A 378 -9.25 1.22 22.56
CA GLY A 378 -9.27 2.51 23.25
C GLY A 378 -10.65 2.89 23.78
N GLU A 379 -10.91 4.19 24.00
CA GLU A 379 -12.26 4.66 24.34
C GLU A 379 -13.20 4.54 23.14
N ALA A 380 -14.29 3.80 23.30
CA ALA A 380 -15.26 3.54 22.23
C ALA A 380 -15.99 4.84 21.81
N PRO A 381 -16.06 5.18 20.50
CA PRO A 381 -16.64 6.44 20.04
C PRO A 381 -18.03 6.75 20.57
N LYS A 382 -18.27 8.00 20.92
CA LYS A 382 -19.57 8.46 21.42
C LYS A 382 -20.59 8.59 20.28
N ILE A 383 -20.18 9.21 19.18
CA ILE A 383 -20.88 9.10 17.88
C ILE A 383 -20.79 7.64 17.40
N LYS A 384 -21.92 7.03 17.01
CA LYS A 384 -21.99 5.61 16.61
C LYS A 384 -21.97 5.39 15.10
N THR A 385 -22.30 6.42 14.32
CA THR A 385 -22.24 6.39 12.85
C THR A 385 -21.70 7.71 12.31
N VAL A 386 -20.70 7.66 11.43
CA VAL A 386 -20.24 8.81 10.66
C VAL A 386 -20.52 8.54 9.18
N VAL A 387 -21.20 9.47 8.52
CA VAL A 387 -21.51 9.43 7.08
C VAL A 387 -20.73 10.53 6.39
N PHE A 388 -19.70 10.18 5.63
CA PHE A 388 -18.96 11.09 4.77
C PHE A 388 -19.71 11.21 3.44
N ARG A 389 -20.24 12.39 3.11
CA ARG A 389 -21.11 12.61 1.95
C ARG A 389 -20.46 13.55 0.92
N ALA A 390 -20.36 13.09 -0.32
CA ALA A 390 -19.79 13.82 -1.44
C ALA A 390 -20.74 14.93 -1.91
N ILE A 391 -20.37 16.20 -1.71
CA ILE A 391 -21.17 17.35 -2.18
C ILE A 391 -20.21 18.38 -2.79
N PRO A 392 -19.79 18.22 -4.07
CA PRO A 392 -18.64 18.98 -4.59
C PRO A 392 -18.79 20.49 -4.62
N ASP A 393 -19.99 21.03 -4.88
CA ASP A 393 -20.22 22.48 -4.83
C ASP A 393 -20.31 22.97 -3.37
N ASN A 394 -19.41 23.88 -2.99
CA ASN A 394 -19.31 24.46 -1.65
C ASN A 394 -20.57 25.24 -1.23
N SER A 395 -21.30 25.81 -2.17
CA SER A 395 -22.53 26.57 -1.93
C SER A 395 -23.69 25.61 -1.61
N ALA A 396 -23.82 24.53 -2.38
CA ALA A 396 -24.80 23.46 -2.17
C ALA A 396 -24.58 22.75 -0.83
N ARG A 397 -23.40 22.16 -0.61
CA ARG A 397 -22.55 22.54 0.53
C ARG A 397 -23.19 23.06 1.82
N PHE A 398 -23.04 24.38 1.93
CA PHE A 398 -23.54 25.21 3.01
C PHE A 398 -25.07 25.33 3.05
N LEU A 399 -25.76 25.27 1.91
CA LEU A 399 -27.22 25.22 1.87
C LEU A 399 -27.76 23.93 2.50
N GLU A 400 -27.10 22.79 2.30
CA GLU A 400 -27.43 21.52 2.96
C GLU A 400 -27.18 21.58 4.48
N LEU A 401 -26.07 22.18 4.91
CA LEU A 401 -25.81 22.39 6.36
C LEU A 401 -26.90 23.26 7.01
N LYS A 402 -27.33 24.33 6.33
CA LYS A 402 -28.38 25.24 6.80
C LYS A 402 -29.80 24.66 6.69
N ALA A 403 -30.04 23.75 5.75
CA ALA A 403 -31.24 22.92 5.70
C ALA A 403 -31.24 21.82 6.78
N GLY A 404 -30.07 21.55 7.38
CA GLY A 404 -29.86 20.54 8.40
C GLY A 404 -29.69 19.11 7.88
N THR A 405 -29.59 18.92 6.57
CA THR A 405 -29.41 17.61 5.90
C THR A 405 -27.99 17.05 6.00
N ILE A 406 -27.03 17.89 6.39
CA ILE A 406 -25.72 17.50 6.93
C ILE A 406 -25.49 18.18 8.28
N ASP A 407 -24.56 17.67 9.08
CA ASP A 407 -24.22 18.15 10.43
C ASP A 407 -22.93 18.98 10.48
N GLY A 408 -22.08 18.87 9.46
CA GLY A 408 -20.91 19.71 9.29
C GLY A 408 -20.28 19.62 7.89
N MET A 409 -19.33 20.50 7.61
CA MET A 409 -18.56 20.53 6.37
C MET A 409 -17.21 21.23 6.55
N GLU A 410 -16.26 20.87 5.68
CA GLU A 410 -15.13 21.72 5.30
C GLU A 410 -15.41 22.36 3.92
N GLY A 411 -14.61 23.36 3.52
CA GLY A 411 -14.69 23.97 2.20
C GLY A 411 -15.80 25.01 2.09
N ALA A 412 -15.79 25.99 3.00
CA ALA A 412 -16.64 27.16 2.90
C ALA A 412 -16.14 28.15 1.84
N ASN A 413 -17.06 28.89 1.21
CA ASN A 413 -16.68 30.09 0.47
C ASN A 413 -16.43 31.25 1.46
N PRO A 414 -15.58 32.24 1.13
CA PRO A 414 -15.31 33.40 2.00
C PRO A 414 -16.56 34.11 2.55
N ASP A 415 -17.56 34.35 1.69
CA ASP A 415 -18.80 35.05 2.06
C ASP A 415 -19.66 34.25 3.05
N ASP A 416 -19.57 32.91 3.02
CA ASP A 416 -20.36 32.02 3.88
C ASP A 416 -19.91 32.06 5.35
N ILE A 417 -18.64 32.41 5.61
CA ILE A 417 -18.05 32.47 6.96
C ILE A 417 -18.81 33.47 7.82
N ALA A 418 -18.95 34.70 7.32
CA ALA A 418 -19.68 35.76 7.99
C ALA A 418 -21.20 35.50 8.08
N VAL A 419 -21.73 34.46 7.40
CA VAL A 419 -23.11 33.98 7.57
C VAL A 419 -23.16 32.88 8.64
N ALA A 420 -22.22 31.93 8.63
CA ALA A 420 -22.13 30.83 9.59
C ALA A 420 -21.88 31.34 11.02
N GLU A 421 -20.98 32.31 11.20
CA GLU A 421 -20.70 32.94 12.51
C GLU A 421 -21.94 33.62 13.14
N LYS A 422 -22.90 34.04 12.31
CA LYS A 422 -24.13 34.71 12.74
C LYS A 422 -25.30 33.74 12.93
N ASP A 423 -25.16 32.48 12.53
CA ASP A 423 -26.23 31.50 12.68
C ASP A 423 -26.32 31.01 14.15
N PRO A 424 -27.50 31.05 14.79
CA PRO A 424 -27.64 30.58 16.16
C PRO A 424 -27.35 29.09 16.31
N ASN A 425 -27.38 28.29 15.24
CA ASN A 425 -27.22 26.84 15.24
C ASN A 425 -25.83 26.36 14.80
N LEU A 426 -25.00 27.19 14.16
CA LEU A 426 -23.70 26.79 13.59
C LEU A 426 -22.50 27.37 14.36
N GLN A 427 -21.41 26.62 14.39
CA GLN A 427 -20.11 27.06 14.88
C GLN A 427 -19.09 26.99 13.75
N VAL A 428 -18.20 27.99 13.70
CA VAL A 428 -17.03 27.99 12.82
C VAL A 428 -15.83 27.62 13.69
N LEU A 429 -15.19 26.49 13.37
CA LEU A 429 -13.91 26.09 13.94
C LEU A 429 -12.81 26.36 12.92
N TRP A 430 -11.63 26.73 13.38
CA TRP A 430 -10.50 27.09 12.53
C TRP A 430 -9.38 26.07 12.66
N ARG A 431 -9.09 25.35 11.58
CA ARG A 431 -7.86 24.55 11.48
C ARG A 431 -6.65 25.50 11.45
N PRO A 432 -5.61 25.29 12.29
CA PRO A 432 -4.37 26.05 12.22
C PRO A 432 -3.77 26.05 10.81
N ALA A 433 -3.06 27.11 10.44
CA ALA A 433 -2.34 27.12 9.18
C ALA A 433 -1.20 26.10 9.24
N PHE A 434 -1.24 25.10 8.36
CA PHE A 434 -0.18 24.09 8.18
C PHE A 434 0.19 23.95 6.70
N ASN A 435 0.28 25.10 6.03
CA ASN A 435 0.50 25.22 4.58
C ASN A 435 1.27 26.51 4.25
N VAL A 436 1.77 26.59 3.02
CA VAL A 436 2.34 27.81 2.42
C VAL A 436 1.95 27.91 0.96
N GLY A 437 1.52 29.10 0.53
CA GLY A 437 1.39 29.47 -0.88
C GLY A 437 2.55 30.39 -1.25
N TYR A 438 3.22 30.12 -2.37
CA TYR A 438 4.46 30.82 -2.75
C TYR A 438 4.50 31.14 -4.26
N LEU A 439 5.37 32.07 -4.62
CA LEU A 439 5.84 32.33 -5.98
C LEU A 439 7.23 31.70 -6.16
N GLY A 440 7.31 30.58 -6.87
CA GLY A 440 8.57 29.88 -7.13
C GLY A 440 9.38 30.57 -8.22
N ILE A 441 10.71 30.61 -8.06
CA ILE A 441 11.66 31.22 -9.00
C ILE A 441 12.68 30.17 -9.45
N ASN A 442 12.68 29.79 -10.73
CA ASN A 442 13.61 28.79 -11.25
C ASN A 442 15.05 29.35 -11.38
N MET A 443 15.90 29.05 -10.40
CA MET A 443 17.25 29.57 -10.26
C MET A 443 18.22 29.08 -11.35
N ALA A 444 17.89 28.01 -12.08
CA ALA A 444 18.68 27.55 -13.23
C ALA A 444 18.48 28.41 -14.49
N MET A 445 17.45 29.25 -14.55
CA MET A 445 17.11 30.03 -15.75
C MET A 445 17.51 31.50 -15.63
N LYS A 446 18.18 32.05 -16.65
CA LYS A 446 18.49 33.49 -16.70
C LYS A 446 17.21 34.31 -16.90
N PRO A 447 17.04 35.47 -16.22
CA PRO A 447 18.02 36.16 -15.36
C PRO A 447 17.90 35.82 -13.86
N PHE A 448 17.17 34.76 -13.50
CA PHE A 448 16.89 34.38 -12.11
C PHE A 448 18.05 33.65 -11.43
N ASP A 449 19.14 33.37 -12.15
CA ASP A 449 20.40 32.92 -11.58
C ASP A 449 21.04 33.99 -10.67
N ASP A 450 20.81 35.28 -10.97
CA ASP A 450 21.26 36.40 -10.12
C ASP A 450 20.34 36.62 -8.91
N VAL A 451 20.88 36.46 -7.70
CA VAL A 451 20.17 36.67 -6.43
C VAL A 451 19.60 38.09 -6.29
N ARG A 452 20.17 39.10 -6.96
CA ARG A 452 19.66 40.47 -6.93
C ARG A 452 18.33 40.60 -7.69
N VAL A 453 18.15 39.84 -8.77
CA VAL A 453 16.86 39.75 -9.47
C VAL A 453 15.83 39.05 -8.60
N ARG A 454 16.22 38.00 -7.86
CA ARG A 454 15.31 37.29 -6.95
C ARG A 454 14.90 38.14 -5.74
N LYS A 455 15.86 38.83 -5.09
CA LYS A 455 15.57 39.82 -4.04
C LYS A 455 14.72 40.98 -4.57
N ALA A 456 14.96 41.47 -5.79
CA ALA A 456 14.10 42.49 -6.41
C ALA A 456 12.65 42.03 -6.59
N ILE A 457 12.43 40.76 -6.97
CA ILE A 457 11.09 40.16 -7.05
C ILE A 457 10.42 40.09 -5.67
N ALA A 458 11.17 39.77 -4.61
CA ALA A 458 10.65 39.80 -3.24
C ALA A 458 10.23 41.21 -2.80
N TYR A 459 11.10 42.22 -2.98
CA TYR A 459 10.79 43.63 -2.69
C TYR A 459 9.64 44.20 -3.54
N ALA A 460 9.37 43.64 -4.71
CA ALA A 460 8.34 44.15 -5.62
C ALA A 460 6.89 43.79 -5.22
N ILE A 461 6.67 42.78 -4.37
CA ILE A 461 5.34 42.18 -4.16
C ILE A 461 4.76 42.62 -2.80
N ASP A 462 3.65 43.36 -2.80
CA ASP A 462 2.90 43.65 -1.58
C ASP A 462 2.07 42.42 -1.15
N LYS A 463 2.72 41.51 -0.41
CA LYS A 463 2.09 40.33 0.18
C LYS A 463 0.88 40.69 1.05
N LYS A 464 0.94 41.83 1.77
CA LYS A 464 -0.13 42.22 2.68
C LYS A 464 -1.37 42.65 1.91
N ALA A 465 -1.22 43.47 0.89
CA ALA A 465 -2.34 43.86 0.02
C ALA A 465 -2.95 42.65 -0.70
N ILE A 466 -2.14 41.67 -1.12
CA ILE A 466 -2.61 40.40 -1.69
C ILE A 466 -3.43 39.59 -0.67
N VAL A 467 -2.95 39.45 0.56
CA VAL A 467 -3.66 38.70 1.63
C VAL A 467 -4.95 39.42 2.04
N ASP A 468 -4.88 40.73 2.30
CA ASP A 468 -6.04 41.56 2.66
C ASP A 468 -7.16 41.47 1.60
N ALA A 469 -6.80 41.45 0.31
CA ALA A 469 -7.76 41.47 -0.79
C ALA A 469 -8.36 40.10 -1.13
N PHE A 470 -7.56 39.02 -1.08
CA PHE A 470 -7.93 37.74 -1.69
C PHE A 470 -8.11 36.57 -0.71
N TYR A 471 -7.70 36.71 0.56
CA TYR A 471 -7.77 35.65 1.58
C TYR A 471 -8.80 35.93 2.69
N ALA A 472 -9.61 37.00 2.55
CA ALA A 472 -10.79 37.30 3.37
C ALA A 472 -10.59 37.14 4.91
N GLY A 473 -9.42 37.53 5.42
CA GLY A 473 -9.09 37.52 6.85
C GLY A 473 -8.68 36.16 7.44
N PHE A 474 -8.59 35.09 6.65
CA PHE A 474 -8.12 33.77 7.10
C PHE A 474 -6.74 33.35 6.54
N GLY A 475 -6.14 34.19 5.68
CA GLY A 475 -4.73 34.12 5.32
C GLY A 475 -3.87 35.10 6.13
N GLU A 476 -2.61 34.76 6.33
CA GLU A 476 -1.58 35.57 7.00
C GLU A 476 -0.33 35.67 6.10
N PRO A 477 0.30 36.84 5.89
CA PRO A 477 1.47 36.97 5.02
C PRO A 477 2.63 36.08 5.46
N ALA A 478 3.21 35.32 4.54
CA ALA A 478 4.26 34.36 4.84
C ALA A 478 5.67 34.94 4.59
N LYS A 479 6.55 34.83 5.58
CA LYS A 479 7.97 35.23 5.46
C LYS A 479 8.94 34.06 5.24
N GLU A 480 8.51 32.85 5.54
CA GLU A 480 9.28 31.60 5.46
C GLU A 480 8.52 30.56 4.61
N PHE A 481 9.21 29.51 4.15
CA PHE A 481 8.60 28.38 3.43
C PHE A 481 7.89 27.38 4.36
N MET A 482 7.80 27.70 5.65
CA MET A 482 7.26 26.85 6.70
C MET A 482 6.34 27.69 7.60
N PRO A 483 5.20 27.17 8.08
CA PRO A 483 4.25 27.96 8.86
C PRO A 483 4.74 28.23 10.30
N PRO A 484 4.33 29.35 10.95
CA PRO A 484 4.72 29.70 12.32
C PRO A 484 4.25 28.70 13.40
N SER A 485 3.42 27.72 13.01
CA SER A 485 2.90 26.65 13.85
C SER A 485 3.86 25.46 13.99
N LEU A 486 4.89 25.37 13.14
CA LEU A 486 5.84 24.27 13.11
C LEU A 486 7.16 24.67 13.80
N TRP A 487 7.74 23.73 14.57
CA TRP A 487 9.00 23.92 15.27
C TRP A 487 10.15 24.11 14.26
N GLY A 488 11.25 24.77 14.66
CA GLY A 488 12.34 25.13 13.73
C GLY A 488 12.05 26.33 12.81
N TYR A 489 10.85 26.92 12.88
CA TYR A 489 10.54 28.24 12.33
C TYR A 489 11.37 29.30 13.05
N ASP A 490 11.85 30.32 12.34
CA ASP A 490 12.74 31.34 12.91
C ASP A 490 12.02 32.68 13.08
N PRO A 491 11.44 32.98 14.28
CA PRO A 491 10.68 34.21 14.49
C PRO A 491 11.49 35.47 14.22
N ASP A 492 12.82 35.42 14.34
CA ASP A 492 13.74 36.55 14.19
C ASP A 492 14.05 36.96 12.74
N ILE A 493 13.63 36.19 11.72
CA ILE A 493 13.74 36.60 10.31
C ILE A 493 12.81 37.80 10.04
N GLU A 494 13.36 38.94 9.63
CA GLU A 494 12.58 40.04 9.05
C GLU A 494 12.21 39.70 7.59
N ASP A 495 10.96 39.94 7.19
CA ASP A 495 10.52 39.69 5.81
C ASP A 495 11.02 40.79 4.84
N TYR A 496 11.06 40.49 3.54
CA TYR A 496 11.27 41.50 2.51
C TYR A 496 10.07 42.46 2.48
N PRO A 497 10.23 43.75 2.87
CA PRO A 497 9.14 44.70 2.80
C PRO A 497 8.81 45.06 1.35
N TYR A 498 7.59 45.52 1.11
CA TYR A 498 7.20 46.07 -0.19
C TYR A 498 7.94 47.40 -0.45
N ASP A 499 8.94 47.35 -1.35
CA ASP A 499 9.70 48.51 -1.80
C ASP A 499 10.01 48.43 -3.32
N PRO A 500 9.09 48.94 -4.17
CA PRO A 500 9.31 49.05 -5.61
C PRO A 500 10.49 49.93 -6.03
N ALA A 501 11.03 50.78 -5.15
CA ALA A 501 12.23 51.57 -5.45
C ALA A 501 13.49 50.71 -5.26
N LYS A 502 13.59 49.97 -4.16
CA LYS A 502 14.69 49.02 -3.93
C LYS A 502 14.69 47.87 -4.94
N ALA A 503 13.52 47.40 -5.36
CA ALA A 503 13.40 46.45 -6.46
C ALA A 503 14.00 46.98 -7.79
N LYS A 504 13.71 48.24 -8.15
CA LYS A 504 14.26 48.90 -9.35
C LYS A 504 15.77 49.14 -9.25
N GLU A 505 16.26 49.48 -8.07
CA GLU A 505 17.70 49.62 -7.77
C GLU A 505 18.43 48.29 -8.02
N LEU A 506 17.96 47.20 -7.39
CA LEU A 506 18.53 45.86 -7.55
C LEU A 506 18.46 45.34 -8.99
N LEU A 507 17.38 45.62 -9.72
CA LEU A 507 17.28 45.30 -11.16
C LEU A 507 18.29 46.09 -11.99
N ALA A 508 18.52 47.37 -11.69
CA ALA A 508 19.54 48.17 -12.38
C ALA A 508 20.95 47.65 -12.09
N GLU A 509 21.27 47.28 -10.85
CA GLU A 509 22.54 46.64 -10.48
C GLU A 509 22.75 45.29 -11.17
N ALA A 510 21.68 44.51 -11.37
CA ALA A 510 21.68 43.25 -12.10
C ALA A 510 21.81 43.42 -13.63
N GLY A 511 21.83 44.65 -14.15
CA GLY A 511 21.93 44.94 -15.59
C GLY A 511 20.58 45.06 -16.31
N PHE A 512 19.47 45.11 -15.57
CA PHE A 512 18.09 45.23 -16.09
C PHE A 512 17.42 46.56 -15.66
N PRO A 513 18.01 47.74 -15.92
CA PRO A 513 17.45 49.03 -15.49
C PRO A 513 16.12 49.41 -16.17
N ASN A 514 15.72 48.68 -17.22
CA ASN A 514 14.41 48.80 -17.88
C ASN A 514 13.53 47.54 -17.67
N GLY A 515 13.91 46.66 -16.73
CA GLY A 515 13.29 45.35 -16.53
C GLY A 515 13.55 44.36 -17.68
N PHE A 516 12.70 43.35 -17.79
CA PHE A 516 12.74 42.27 -18.78
C PHE A 516 11.37 41.61 -18.96
N GLU A 517 11.22 40.74 -19.96
CA GLU A 517 9.99 39.97 -20.20
C GLU A 517 10.15 38.52 -19.73
N THR A 518 9.11 37.96 -19.10
CA THR A 518 9.10 36.58 -18.58
C THR A 518 7.71 35.96 -18.67
N GLU A 519 7.58 34.69 -18.29
CA GLU A 519 6.30 34.04 -18.03
C GLU A 519 6.07 33.88 -16.53
N LEU A 520 4.80 33.93 -16.12
CA LEU A 520 4.30 33.61 -14.79
C LEU A 520 3.24 32.52 -14.94
N TRP A 521 3.53 31.32 -14.46
CA TRP A 521 2.62 30.19 -14.52
C TRP A 521 1.65 30.24 -13.35
N VAL A 522 0.36 30.38 -13.63
CA VAL A 522 -0.70 30.48 -12.62
C VAL A 522 -1.51 29.20 -12.59
N MET A 523 -1.72 28.64 -11.40
CA MET A 523 -2.50 27.42 -11.23
C MET A 523 -4.00 27.65 -11.51
N PRO A 524 -4.70 26.68 -12.17
CA PRO A 524 -6.08 26.85 -12.63
C PRO A 524 -7.15 26.61 -11.56
N VAL A 525 -6.80 26.01 -10.43
CA VAL A 525 -7.74 25.52 -9.41
C VAL A 525 -7.41 26.08 -8.02
N ALA A 526 -8.44 26.41 -7.25
CA ALA A 526 -8.28 26.85 -5.86
C ALA A 526 -7.68 25.73 -5.00
N ARG A 527 -6.79 26.10 -4.08
CA ARG A 527 -6.14 25.19 -3.11
C ARG A 527 -6.10 25.87 -1.72
N PRO A 528 -5.91 25.13 -0.61
CA PRO A 528 -5.94 25.72 0.73
C PRO A 528 -5.02 26.92 0.92
N TYR A 529 -3.87 26.96 0.24
CA TYR A 529 -2.88 28.03 0.28
C TYR A 529 -3.07 29.16 -0.75
N PHE A 530 -3.94 28.96 -1.76
CA PHE A 530 -4.31 29.95 -2.78
C PHE A 530 -5.82 29.79 -3.09
N PRO A 531 -6.71 30.47 -2.35
CA PRO A 531 -8.15 30.35 -2.55
C PRO A 531 -8.64 31.05 -3.83
N GLN A 532 -7.91 32.07 -4.31
CA GLN A 532 -8.23 32.85 -5.52
C GLN A 532 -6.98 32.97 -6.42
N PRO A 533 -6.47 31.87 -7.00
CA PRO A 533 -5.15 31.83 -7.63
C PRO A 533 -5.03 32.73 -8.87
N ALA A 534 -6.09 32.89 -9.66
CA ALA A 534 -6.08 33.76 -10.83
C ALA A 534 -5.89 35.23 -10.42
N GLN A 535 -6.69 35.72 -9.47
CA GLN A 535 -6.66 37.09 -8.96
C GLN A 535 -5.34 37.41 -8.26
N VAL A 536 -4.79 36.46 -7.49
CA VAL A 536 -3.45 36.60 -6.87
C VAL A 536 -2.35 36.63 -7.94
N GLY A 537 -2.47 35.83 -9.01
CA GLY A 537 -1.54 35.85 -10.14
C GLY A 537 -1.58 37.14 -10.95
N GLU A 538 -2.76 37.71 -11.18
CA GLU A 538 -2.95 39.03 -11.79
C GLU A 538 -2.35 40.15 -10.92
N ALA A 539 -2.52 40.09 -9.60
CA ALA A 539 -1.90 41.03 -8.68
C ALA A 539 -0.36 40.94 -8.71
N ILE A 540 0.21 39.72 -8.63
CA ILE A 540 1.66 39.49 -8.77
C ILE A 540 2.16 39.99 -10.14
N GLN A 541 1.42 39.74 -11.22
CA GLN A 541 1.74 40.26 -12.55
C GLN A 541 1.85 41.79 -12.57
N GLN A 542 0.92 42.51 -11.93
CA GLN A 542 0.94 43.97 -11.85
C GLN A 542 2.11 44.49 -11.00
N TYR A 543 2.35 43.90 -9.82
CA TYR A 543 3.49 44.27 -8.96
C TYR A 543 4.84 44.09 -9.67
N LEU A 544 5.00 43.00 -10.43
CA LEU A 544 6.16 42.77 -11.28
C LEU A 544 6.25 43.81 -12.41
N ALA A 545 5.14 44.14 -13.07
CA ALA A 545 5.10 45.14 -14.14
C ALA A 545 5.46 46.55 -13.65
N ASP A 546 5.06 46.91 -12.43
CA ASP A 546 5.36 48.21 -11.80
C ASP A 546 6.87 48.40 -11.53
N VAL A 547 7.64 47.31 -11.41
CA VAL A 547 9.12 47.30 -11.35
C VAL A 547 9.79 47.02 -12.70
N GLY A 548 9.01 46.84 -13.77
CA GLY A 548 9.48 46.63 -15.15
C GLY A 548 9.60 45.16 -15.57
N ILE A 549 9.32 44.20 -14.69
CA ILE A 549 9.30 42.77 -15.00
C ILE A 549 7.95 42.44 -15.65
N LYS A 550 7.91 42.40 -16.98
CA LYS A 550 6.70 42.10 -17.74
C LYS A 550 6.47 40.59 -17.77
N ALA A 551 5.74 40.08 -16.78
CA ALA A 551 5.31 38.69 -16.78
C ALA A 551 4.08 38.50 -17.67
N LYS A 552 4.10 37.46 -18.51
CA LYS A 552 2.93 36.94 -19.24
C LYS A 552 2.35 35.77 -18.44
N ILE A 553 1.05 35.84 -18.09
CA ILE A 553 0.36 34.71 -17.45
C ILE A 553 0.28 33.51 -18.42
N VAL A 554 0.61 32.34 -17.91
CA VAL A 554 0.45 31.03 -18.55
C VAL A 554 -0.39 30.14 -17.63
N GLN A 555 -1.31 29.36 -18.20
CA GLN A 555 -2.14 28.40 -17.47
C GLN A 555 -2.21 27.10 -18.26
N TYR A 556 -2.31 26.00 -17.53
CA TYR A 556 -2.58 24.65 -18.03
C TYR A 556 -3.78 24.07 -17.25
N ASP A 557 -4.31 22.92 -17.64
CA ASP A 557 -5.11 22.13 -16.70
C ASP A 557 -4.23 21.63 -15.54
N TRP A 558 -4.83 21.20 -14.42
CA TRP A 558 -4.08 20.92 -13.19
C TRP A 558 -3.13 19.72 -13.30
N GLY A 559 -3.47 18.70 -14.10
CA GLY A 559 -2.58 17.55 -14.35
C GLY A 559 -1.36 17.98 -15.14
N THR A 560 -1.58 18.57 -16.32
CA THR A 560 -0.52 19.11 -17.19
C THR A 560 0.34 20.17 -16.47
N TYR A 561 -0.24 20.95 -15.54
CA TYR A 561 0.50 21.90 -14.71
C TYR A 561 1.51 21.19 -13.80
N LEU A 562 1.08 20.18 -13.03
CA LEU A 562 1.95 19.42 -12.14
C LEU A 562 3.00 18.61 -12.90
N ASP A 563 2.60 17.92 -13.98
CA ASP A 563 3.51 17.16 -14.85
C ASP A 563 4.66 18.03 -15.36
N LYS A 564 4.36 19.28 -15.75
CA LYS A 564 5.36 20.22 -16.25
C LYS A 564 6.25 20.81 -15.15
N ILE A 565 5.71 21.08 -13.96
CA ILE A 565 6.53 21.51 -12.82
C ILE A 565 7.50 20.39 -12.40
N ALA A 566 7.05 19.14 -12.38
CA ALA A 566 7.91 17.99 -12.10
C ALA A 566 8.98 17.77 -13.18
N ALA A 567 8.60 17.85 -14.47
CA ALA A 567 9.51 17.68 -15.60
C ALA A 567 10.63 18.74 -15.69
N GLY A 568 10.42 19.94 -15.15
CA GLY A 568 11.45 20.96 -15.06
C GLY A 568 11.70 21.77 -16.32
N GLY A 569 12.62 22.73 -16.21
CA GLY A 569 13.26 23.41 -17.35
C GLY A 569 12.42 24.38 -18.19
N GLU A 570 11.08 24.34 -18.13
CA GLU A 570 10.19 25.27 -18.82
C GLU A 570 9.77 26.47 -17.95
N HIS A 571 9.37 26.22 -16.70
CA HIS A 571 8.82 27.24 -15.81
C HIS A 571 9.89 28.20 -15.27
N LYS A 572 9.57 29.50 -15.29
CA LYS A 572 10.44 30.59 -14.83
C LYS A 572 9.98 31.14 -13.47
N LEU A 573 8.79 31.73 -13.47
CA LEU A 573 8.04 32.11 -12.28
C LEU A 573 6.75 31.27 -12.27
N PHE A 574 6.37 30.73 -11.12
CA PHE A 574 5.17 29.88 -11.01
C PHE A 574 4.51 29.99 -9.63
N MET A 575 3.19 29.91 -9.58
CA MET A 575 2.41 29.88 -8.34
C MET A 575 2.07 28.45 -7.96
N LEU A 576 2.55 28.02 -6.81
CA LEU A 576 2.27 26.70 -6.25
C LEU A 576 2.36 26.79 -4.71
N GLY A 577 2.04 25.71 -4.03
CA GLY A 577 2.06 25.68 -2.57
C GLY A 577 2.03 24.27 -2.02
N TRP A 578 2.22 24.19 -0.71
CA TRP A 578 2.35 22.95 0.03
C TRP A 578 1.43 22.96 1.26
N THR A 579 0.96 21.78 1.67
CA THR A 579 0.35 21.52 2.97
C THR A 579 1.19 20.40 3.58
N GLY A 580 1.58 20.52 4.86
CA GLY A 580 2.42 19.50 5.48
C GLY A 580 1.64 18.23 5.85
N ASP A 581 2.33 17.10 5.80
CA ASP A 581 1.79 15.75 5.97
C ASP A 581 2.02 15.16 7.37
N ASN A 582 3.19 15.44 7.99
CA ASN A 582 3.73 14.59 9.07
C ASN A 582 4.18 15.33 10.36
N GLY A 583 4.30 16.66 10.36
CA GLY A 583 4.75 17.41 11.54
C GLY A 583 6.26 17.63 11.70
N ASP A 584 7.06 17.31 10.69
CA ASP A 584 8.50 17.57 10.68
C ASP A 584 8.87 18.73 9.70
N PRO A 585 9.82 19.61 10.03
CA PRO A 585 10.34 20.62 9.12
C PRO A 585 10.93 20.07 7.82
N ASP A 586 11.39 18.82 7.77
CA ASP A 586 11.88 18.23 6.52
C ASP A 586 10.78 18.12 5.44
N ASN A 587 9.53 17.91 5.86
CA ASN A 587 8.33 17.88 5.03
C ASN A 587 7.88 19.27 4.55
N PHE A 588 8.60 20.34 4.91
CA PHE A 588 8.58 21.60 4.16
C PHE A 588 9.94 21.84 3.47
N LEU A 589 11.03 21.82 4.23
CA LEU A 589 12.32 22.31 3.77
C LEU A 589 13.09 21.32 2.88
N CYS A 590 13.06 20.00 3.17
CA CYS A 590 13.75 19.03 2.33
C CYS A 590 13.02 18.76 1.01
N VAL A 591 11.69 18.79 1.01
CA VAL A 591 10.83 18.66 -0.19
C VAL A 591 11.28 19.62 -1.30
N PHE A 592 11.65 20.84 -0.91
CA PHE A 592 12.01 21.91 -1.84
C PHE A 592 13.54 22.02 -2.02
N PHE A 593 14.34 21.72 -0.98
CA PHE A 593 15.75 22.13 -0.92
C PHE A 593 16.79 21.02 -0.60
N CYS A 594 16.40 19.74 -0.44
CA CYS A 594 17.37 18.64 -0.27
C CYS A 594 17.73 17.92 -1.58
N GLY A 595 16.98 18.14 -2.66
CA GLY A 595 17.18 17.53 -3.98
C GLY A 595 17.79 18.47 -5.03
N GLY A 596 18.51 17.89 -6.00
CA GLY A 596 18.65 18.52 -7.32
C GLY A 596 17.34 18.35 -8.10
N ASP A 597 16.85 17.11 -8.12
CA ASP A 597 15.52 16.71 -8.54
C ASP A 597 14.49 16.93 -7.40
N ASN A 598 14.48 18.15 -6.83
CA ASN A 598 13.46 18.56 -5.83
C ASN A 598 12.07 18.64 -6.47
N SER A 599 11.00 18.59 -5.67
CA SER A 599 9.60 18.49 -6.15
C SER A 599 9.13 19.62 -7.08
N PHE A 600 9.90 20.70 -7.19
CA PHE A 600 9.60 21.87 -8.02
C PHE A 600 10.64 22.10 -9.14
N ASN A 601 11.66 21.25 -9.24
CA ASN A 601 12.71 21.20 -10.26
C ASN A 601 13.31 22.60 -10.60
N MET A 602 13.69 23.34 -9.56
CA MET A 602 14.02 24.78 -9.62
C MET A 602 15.51 25.07 -9.92
N GLY A 603 16.25 24.06 -10.35
CA GLY A 603 17.72 24.05 -10.34
C GLY A 603 18.30 23.42 -9.06
N PRO A 604 19.63 23.27 -9.00
CA PRO A 604 20.30 22.63 -7.88
C PRO A 604 20.12 23.44 -6.59
N ALA A 605 19.77 22.76 -5.50
CA ALA A 605 19.85 23.33 -4.16
C ALA A 605 21.27 23.82 -3.85
N ASP A 606 21.38 24.89 -3.05
CA ASP A 606 22.68 25.33 -2.54
C ASP A 606 23.36 24.18 -1.76
N PRO A 607 24.62 23.81 -2.07
CA PRO A 607 25.26 22.66 -1.45
C PRO A 607 25.39 22.73 0.07
N ALA A 608 25.52 23.93 0.65
CA ALA A 608 25.62 24.11 2.10
C ALA A 608 24.23 24.06 2.76
N LEU A 609 23.19 24.60 2.12
CA LEU A 609 21.80 24.43 2.55
C LEU A 609 21.39 22.95 2.55
N LYS A 610 21.72 22.23 1.47
CA LYS A 610 21.46 20.79 1.36
C LYS A 610 22.20 19.99 2.43
N ASP A 611 23.50 20.26 2.63
CA ASP A 611 24.32 19.59 3.66
C ASP A 611 23.77 19.85 5.08
N LEU A 612 23.34 21.08 5.38
CA LEU A 612 22.70 21.45 6.64
C LEU A 612 21.36 20.72 6.84
N LEU A 613 20.47 20.71 5.85
CA LEU A 613 19.17 20.06 5.95
C LEU A 613 19.28 18.53 6.05
N MET A 614 20.18 17.91 5.29
CA MET A 614 20.43 16.46 5.41
C MET A 614 21.01 16.08 6.78
N LYS A 615 21.78 16.98 7.43
CA LYS A 615 22.21 16.82 8.82
C LYS A 615 21.05 17.00 9.81
N ALA A 616 20.15 17.95 9.56
CA ALA A 616 18.96 18.17 10.39
C ALA A 616 17.97 16.99 10.34
N VAL A 617 17.89 16.26 9.23
CA VAL A 617 17.14 15.00 9.10
C VAL A 617 17.81 13.85 9.87
N ALA A 618 19.15 13.80 9.89
CA ALA A 618 19.92 12.72 10.51
C ALA A 618 20.16 12.89 12.03
N GLU A 619 20.21 14.13 12.54
CA GLU A 619 20.36 14.46 13.95
C GLU A 619 19.09 14.09 14.73
N THR A 620 19.25 13.47 15.92
CA THR A 620 18.13 13.00 16.77
C THR A 620 17.90 13.89 18.00
N ASP A 621 18.85 14.77 18.32
CA ASP A 621 18.71 15.79 19.35
C ASP A 621 17.82 16.95 18.85
N PHE A 622 16.58 17.00 19.36
CA PHE A 622 15.58 17.99 18.98
C PHE A 622 16.11 19.43 19.01
N ALA A 623 16.87 19.82 20.04
CA ALA A 623 17.35 21.20 20.17
C ALA A 623 18.41 21.55 19.12
N LYS A 624 19.20 20.56 18.68
CA LYS A 624 20.12 20.71 17.54
C LYS A 624 19.38 20.73 16.21
N ARG A 625 18.38 19.85 15.99
CA ARG A 625 17.51 19.88 14.80
C ARG A 625 16.85 21.25 14.65
N GLU A 626 16.27 21.78 15.72
CA GLU A 626 15.53 23.05 15.73
C GLU A 626 16.42 24.23 15.28
N GLU A 627 17.64 24.36 15.80
CA GLU A 627 18.55 25.44 15.38
C GLU A 627 19.11 25.21 13.96
N MET A 628 19.33 23.96 13.53
CA MET A 628 19.71 23.67 12.13
C MET A 628 18.60 24.10 11.16
N TYR A 629 17.32 23.87 11.50
CA TYR A 629 16.20 24.32 10.68
C TYR A 629 16.03 25.85 10.69
N LYS A 630 16.25 26.54 11.83
CA LYS A 630 16.30 28.01 11.86
C LYS A 630 17.43 28.56 10.99
N GLN A 631 18.63 27.98 11.09
CA GLN A 631 19.75 28.32 10.22
C GLN A 631 19.42 28.07 8.74
N ALA A 632 18.72 26.97 8.41
CA ALA A 632 18.27 26.70 7.05
C ALA A 632 17.24 27.74 6.55
N ASN A 633 16.26 28.13 7.37
CA ASN A 633 15.30 29.19 7.06
C ASN A 633 16.00 30.53 6.79
N ARG A 634 17.01 30.90 7.59
CA ARG A 634 17.87 32.08 7.33
C ARG A 634 18.57 32.00 5.97
N MET A 635 19.16 30.85 5.63
CA MET A 635 19.81 30.62 4.34
C MET A 635 18.82 30.67 3.16
N ILE A 636 17.62 30.09 3.30
CA ILE A 636 16.55 30.13 2.30
C ILE A 636 16.09 31.57 2.05
N HIS A 637 15.89 32.35 3.13
CA HIS A 637 15.56 33.77 3.04
C HIS A 637 16.64 34.57 2.30
N ASP A 638 17.93 34.27 2.50
CA ASP A 638 19.01 34.97 1.82
C ASP A 638 19.18 34.55 0.34
N LEU A 639 18.95 33.28 0.03
CA LEU A 639 19.02 32.73 -1.33
C LEU A 639 17.83 33.16 -2.21
N VAL A 640 16.66 33.40 -1.62
CA VAL A 640 15.37 33.67 -2.28
C VAL A 640 15.11 32.70 -3.45
N PRO A 641 14.92 31.38 -3.19
CA PRO A 641 14.51 30.42 -4.22
C PRO A 641 13.05 30.67 -4.67
N GLY A 642 12.28 31.40 -3.87
CA GLY A 642 10.96 31.92 -4.22
C GLY A 642 10.52 32.93 -3.17
N VAL A 643 9.33 33.51 -3.38
CA VAL A 643 8.70 34.44 -2.44
C VAL A 643 7.54 33.71 -1.76
N PRO A 644 7.62 33.36 -0.47
CA PRO A 644 6.44 32.90 0.26
C PRO A 644 5.42 34.06 0.32
N ILE A 645 4.15 33.76 0.04
CA ILE A 645 3.06 34.75 -0.06
C ILE A 645 2.16 34.70 1.17
N ALA A 646 1.62 33.53 1.50
CA ALA A 646 0.67 33.38 2.60
C ALA A 646 0.67 31.99 3.25
N HIS A 647 0.33 31.94 4.54
CA HIS A 647 -0.14 30.75 5.26
C HIS A 647 -1.65 30.90 5.51
N THR A 648 -2.42 29.82 5.40
CA THR A 648 -3.89 29.92 5.39
C THR A 648 -4.56 29.00 6.40
N LYS A 649 -5.39 29.55 7.28
CA LYS A 649 -6.26 28.81 8.21
C LYS A 649 -7.50 28.33 7.47
N VAL A 650 -7.98 27.12 7.76
CA VAL A 650 -9.13 26.54 7.03
C VAL A 650 -10.37 26.51 7.93
N PRO A 651 -11.50 27.11 7.52
CA PRO A 651 -12.75 27.06 8.28
C PRO A 651 -13.45 25.71 8.13
N ILE A 652 -13.92 25.18 9.25
CA ILE A 652 -14.79 24.00 9.35
C ILE A 652 -16.10 24.46 9.98
N PHE A 653 -17.22 24.25 9.30
CA PHE A 653 -18.54 24.62 9.81
C PHE A 653 -19.24 23.39 10.38
N LEU A 654 -19.67 23.44 11.64
CA LEU A 654 -20.40 22.36 12.30
C LEU A 654 -21.71 22.88 12.90
N LYS A 655 -22.70 22.03 13.11
CA LYS A 655 -23.80 22.32 14.06
C LYS A 655 -23.23 22.46 15.47
N LYS A 656 -23.80 23.36 16.29
CA LYS A 656 -23.43 23.55 17.71
C LYS A 656 -23.72 22.35 18.60
N THR A 657 -24.48 21.37 18.12
CA THR A 657 -24.70 20.09 18.82
C THR A 657 -23.45 19.22 18.81
N ILE A 658 -22.54 19.41 17.85
CA ILE A 658 -21.22 18.77 17.85
C ILE A 658 -20.36 19.38 18.95
N LYS A 659 -19.83 18.57 19.85
CA LYS A 659 -18.86 18.95 20.90
C LYS A 659 -17.54 18.22 20.71
N ASN A 660 -16.49 18.76 21.32
CA ASN A 660 -15.19 18.12 21.47
C ASN A 660 -14.53 17.69 20.14
N PHE A 661 -15.00 18.24 19.02
CA PHE A 661 -14.34 18.10 17.72
C PHE A 661 -13.05 18.91 17.73
N ILE A 662 -11.94 18.25 17.41
CA ILE A 662 -10.61 18.84 17.37
C ILE A 662 -10.17 18.91 15.90
N PRO A 663 -9.98 20.11 15.32
CA PRO A 663 -9.42 20.27 13.98
C PRO A 663 -7.96 19.77 13.94
N SER A 664 -7.70 18.65 13.27
CA SER A 664 -6.33 18.21 12.96
C SER A 664 -5.62 19.23 12.07
N PRO A 665 -4.37 19.63 12.33
CA PRO A 665 -3.60 20.52 11.45
C PRO A 665 -3.40 19.97 10.03
N ILE A 666 -3.26 18.65 9.89
CA ILE A 666 -3.11 17.96 8.60
C ILE A 666 -4.46 17.68 7.89
N GLY A 667 -5.58 18.01 8.55
CA GLY A 667 -6.92 17.98 7.93
C GLY A 667 -7.73 16.69 8.10
N LEU A 668 -7.21 15.67 8.79
CA LEU A 668 -7.94 14.42 9.05
C LEU A 668 -8.81 14.55 10.32
N PRO A 669 -10.16 14.39 10.26
CA PRO A 669 -11.03 14.71 11.39
C PRO A 669 -11.09 13.60 12.45
N TYR A 670 -10.84 13.94 13.73
CA TYR A 670 -10.85 12.98 14.85
C TYR A 670 -12.26 12.67 15.38
N TRP A 671 -13.13 12.04 14.57
CA TRP A 671 -14.55 11.83 14.93
C TRP A 671 -14.78 10.90 16.12
N TRP A 672 -13.78 10.16 16.60
CA TRP A 672 -13.92 9.34 17.82
C TRP A 672 -13.88 10.15 19.10
N LEU A 673 -13.24 11.34 19.08
CA LEU A 673 -13.16 12.28 20.20
C LEU A 673 -14.38 13.21 20.28
N ALA A 674 -15.12 13.34 19.19
CA ALA A 674 -16.29 14.21 19.08
C ALA A 674 -17.58 13.57 19.63
N GLU A 675 -18.52 14.42 20.02
CA GLU A 675 -19.83 14.06 20.57
C GLU A 675 -20.92 14.82 19.81
N ASN A 676 -22.14 14.28 19.68
CA ASN A 676 -23.27 15.01 19.09
C ASN A 676 -24.48 14.99 20.02
N GLU A 677 -24.83 16.15 20.59
CA GLU A 677 -26.01 16.33 21.45
C GLU A 677 -27.35 16.04 20.75
N ALA A 678 -27.37 16.01 19.42
CA ALA A 678 -28.57 15.67 18.63
C ALA A 678 -28.80 14.15 18.47
N GLY A 679 -27.80 13.31 18.78
CA GLY A 679 -27.90 11.85 18.69
C GLY A 679 -26.71 11.17 18.01
N ASP A 680 -26.78 9.85 17.94
CA ASP A 680 -25.67 8.94 17.66
C ASP A 680 -25.08 8.98 16.22
N THR A 681 -25.51 9.88 15.35
CA THR A 681 -25.05 9.99 13.95
C THR A 681 -24.54 11.38 13.62
N VAL A 682 -23.53 11.45 12.77
CA VAL A 682 -23.03 12.70 12.15
C VAL A 682 -22.90 12.49 10.64
N ILE A 683 -23.46 13.41 9.86
CA ILE A 683 -23.30 13.47 8.41
C ILE A 683 -22.34 14.62 8.08
N TYR A 684 -21.17 14.32 7.55
CA TYR A 684 -20.13 15.30 7.19
C TYR A 684 -20.04 15.47 5.68
N GLY A 685 -20.27 16.70 5.20
CA GLY A 685 -20.13 17.05 3.79
C GLY A 685 -18.66 17.27 3.41
N ARG A 686 -18.19 16.57 2.38
CA ARG A 686 -16.83 16.64 1.84
C ARG A 686 -16.82 17.00 0.35
N SER A 687 -15.66 17.28 -0.22
CA SER A 687 -15.55 17.90 -1.56
C SER A 687 -15.59 16.93 -2.74
N GLY A 688 -15.39 15.63 -2.48
CA GLY A 688 -15.45 14.58 -3.49
C GLY A 688 -15.96 13.26 -2.93
N ASP A 689 -15.80 12.22 -3.73
CA ASP A 689 -15.79 10.85 -3.23
C ASP A 689 -14.35 10.37 -3.10
N SER A 690 -14.12 9.31 -2.33
CA SER A 690 -12.81 8.69 -2.20
C SER A 690 -12.42 7.98 -3.51
N VAL A 691 -11.13 7.81 -3.79
CA VAL A 691 -10.67 6.96 -4.91
C VAL A 691 -10.37 5.54 -4.47
N GLY A 692 -10.06 5.36 -3.18
CA GLY A 692 -9.89 4.05 -2.54
C GLY A 692 -9.73 4.17 -1.03
N LEU A 693 -9.75 3.04 -0.32
CA LEU A 693 -9.67 2.98 1.15
C LEU A 693 -8.47 2.14 1.65
N ASP A 694 -7.48 1.90 0.79
CA ASP A 694 -6.15 1.48 1.24
C ASP A 694 -5.25 2.73 1.28
N PRO A 695 -4.90 3.26 2.47
CA PRO A 695 -4.25 4.55 2.59
C PRO A 695 -2.82 4.55 2.04
N ALA A 696 -2.20 3.38 1.87
CA ALA A 696 -0.86 3.25 1.29
C ALA A 696 -0.81 3.51 -0.23
N ASN A 697 -1.97 3.57 -0.91
CA ASN A 697 -2.08 3.78 -2.36
C ASN A 697 -3.08 4.90 -2.72
N VAL A 698 -3.30 5.86 -1.83
CA VAL A 698 -4.09 7.07 -2.13
C VAL A 698 -3.35 8.32 -1.68
N THR A 699 -3.40 9.35 -2.54
CA THR A 699 -2.77 10.65 -2.30
C THR A 699 -3.78 11.76 -1.97
N ASP A 700 -5.07 11.45 -2.01
CA ASP A 700 -6.15 12.42 -1.81
C ASP A 700 -6.69 12.45 -0.36
N GLY A 701 -7.03 13.64 0.12
CA GLY A 701 -7.58 13.84 1.46
C GLY A 701 -8.99 13.29 1.65
N GLU A 702 -9.78 13.10 0.59
CA GLU A 702 -11.17 12.60 0.71
C GLU A 702 -11.17 11.13 1.13
N SER A 703 -10.26 10.32 0.58
CA SER A 703 -9.90 8.97 1.03
C SER A 703 -9.35 8.97 2.45
N LEU A 704 -8.31 9.78 2.73
CA LEU A 704 -7.62 9.76 4.03
C LEU A 704 -8.50 10.20 5.21
N MET A 705 -9.45 11.11 5.01
CA MET A 705 -10.44 11.49 6.04
C MET A 705 -11.26 10.30 6.55
N VAL A 706 -11.44 9.26 5.72
CA VAL A 706 -12.24 8.07 6.05
C VAL A 706 -11.36 6.95 6.62
N THR A 707 -10.18 6.71 6.05
CA THR A 707 -9.25 5.67 6.54
C THR A 707 -8.70 5.99 7.94
N GLU A 708 -8.54 7.27 8.29
CA GLU A 708 -8.23 7.73 9.66
C GLU A 708 -9.25 7.26 10.72
N GLN A 709 -10.49 6.97 10.33
CA GLN A 709 -11.49 6.45 11.27
C GLN A 709 -11.34 4.95 11.55
N MET A 710 -10.61 4.22 10.69
CA MET A 710 -10.67 2.75 10.59
C MET A 710 -9.32 2.05 10.75
N LEU A 711 -8.22 2.70 10.35
CA LEU A 711 -6.87 2.15 10.37
C LEU A 711 -5.97 3.03 11.23
N GLU A 712 -5.02 2.41 11.93
CA GLU A 712 -4.12 3.08 12.89
C GLU A 712 -2.66 2.75 12.57
N GLY A 713 -1.77 3.72 12.73
CA GLY A 713 -0.31 3.53 12.64
C GLY A 713 0.31 2.97 13.93
N LEU A 714 1.59 2.61 13.87
CA LEU A 714 2.39 2.36 15.07
C LEU A 714 2.46 3.62 15.96
N VAL A 715 2.58 4.76 15.30
CA VAL A 715 2.57 6.11 15.87
C VAL A 715 1.30 6.80 15.36
N ALA A 716 0.83 7.83 16.05
CA ALA A 716 -0.22 8.74 15.60
C ALA A 716 0.18 10.19 15.93
N LEU A 717 -0.60 11.18 15.49
CA LEU A 717 -0.43 12.57 15.92
C LEU A 717 -1.32 12.89 17.12
N GLU A 718 -0.80 13.62 18.11
CA GLU A 718 -1.58 14.13 19.23
C GLU A 718 -2.67 15.09 18.72
N ALA A 719 -3.93 14.80 19.06
CA ALA A 719 -5.09 15.44 18.44
C ALA A 719 -5.07 16.97 18.54
N GLY A 720 -5.05 17.64 17.39
CA GLY A 720 -5.00 19.11 17.27
C GLY A 720 -3.58 19.68 17.17
N THR A 721 -2.56 18.83 17.24
CA THR A 721 -1.14 19.17 17.06
C THR A 721 -0.55 18.41 15.87
N THR A 722 0.76 18.52 15.67
CA THR A 722 1.53 17.64 14.78
C THR A 722 2.63 16.89 15.55
N ASN A 723 2.44 16.66 16.85
CA ASN A 723 3.38 15.93 17.71
C ASN A 723 3.15 14.41 17.57
N PRO A 724 4.18 13.59 17.26
CA PRO A 724 4.03 12.14 17.24
C PRO A 724 3.84 11.53 18.64
N VAL A 725 2.92 10.59 18.78
CA VAL A 725 2.58 9.90 20.04
C VAL A 725 2.31 8.39 19.84
N PRO A 726 2.46 7.56 20.89
CA PRO A 726 2.17 6.12 20.84
C PRO A 726 0.74 5.78 20.41
N SER A 727 0.60 4.84 19.46
CA SER A 727 -0.68 4.33 18.96
C SER A 727 -0.74 2.80 19.05
N LEU A 728 -0.52 2.05 17.96
CA LEU A 728 -0.38 0.59 18.01
C LEU A 728 0.96 0.14 18.60
N ALA A 729 1.99 0.99 18.57
CA ALA A 729 3.14 0.87 19.46
C ALA A 729 2.88 1.61 20.79
N VAL A 730 3.41 1.08 21.90
CA VAL A 730 3.33 1.71 23.23
C VAL A 730 4.60 2.49 23.60
N GLU A 731 5.75 2.10 23.04
CA GLU A 731 7.03 2.80 23.14
C GLU A 731 7.93 2.46 21.94
N TRP A 732 8.94 3.28 21.67
CA TRP A 732 9.99 3.02 20.69
C TRP A 732 11.35 3.54 21.15
N THR A 733 12.43 2.95 20.63
CA THR A 733 13.81 3.38 20.89
C THR A 733 14.64 3.35 19.61
N ALA A 734 15.44 4.40 19.40
CA ALA A 734 16.47 4.45 18.35
C ALA A 734 17.80 3.90 18.87
N SER A 735 18.62 3.33 17.97
CA SER A 735 20.04 3.11 18.21
C SER A 735 20.81 4.44 18.29
N PRO A 736 22.00 4.49 18.94
CA PRO A 736 22.80 5.72 19.04
C PRO A 736 23.32 6.28 17.71
N ASP A 737 23.25 5.50 16.62
CA ASP A 737 23.58 5.91 15.25
C ASP A 737 22.34 6.21 14.39
N GLY A 738 21.12 6.04 14.92
CA GLY A 738 19.85 6.25 14.21
C GLY A 738 19.55 5.24 13.09
N LEU A 739 20.34 4.18 12.95
CA LEU A 739 20.20 3.15 11.91
C LEU A 739 19.26 2.00 12.27
N GLU A 740 18.79 1.92 13.52
CA GLU A 740 17.87 0.90 14.01
C GLU A 740 16.80 1.53 14.91
N TRP A 741 15.55 1.09 14.76
CA TRP A 741 14.41 1.54 15.58
C TRP A 741 13.61 0.34 16.05
N THR A 742 13.51 0.15 17.37
CA THR A 742 12.75 -0.94 17.99
C THR A 742 11.46 -0.41 18.58
N PHE A 743 10.31 -1.01 18.24
CA PHE A 743 9.00 -0.64 18.76
C PHE A 743 8.43 -1.79 19.59
N LYS A 744 7.83 -1.46 20.73
CA LYS A 744 7.01 -2.40 21.51
C LYS A 744 5.53 -2.19 21.18
N LEU A 745 4.84 -3.27 20.87
CA LEU A 745 3.48 -3.26 20.34
C LEU A 745 2.43 -3.46 21.44
N ARG A 746 1.25 -2.91 21.22
CA ARG A 746 0.11 -2.99 22.11
C ARG A 746 -0.50 -4.40 22.08
N GLN A 747 -0.41 -5.11 23.21
CA GLN A 747 -0.94 -6.47 23.34
C GLN A 747 -2.47 -6.52 23.32
N GLY A 748 -3.02 -7.61 22.79
CA GLY A 748 -4.47 -7.90 22.81
C GLY A 748 -5.33 -7.11 21.82
N VAL A 749 -4.72 -6.23 21.01
CA VAL A 749 -5.41 -5.53 19.91
C VAL A 749 -5.83 -6.52 18.83
N LYS A 750 -6.95 -6.24 18.17
CA LYS A 750 -7.48 -7.03 17.05
C LYS A 750 -7.90 -6.14 15.90
N PHE A 751 -7.78 -6.69 14.69
CA PHE A 751 -8.40 -6.12 13.51
C PHE A 751 -9.92 -6.31 13.53
N HIS A 752 -10.67 -5.56 12.71
CA HIS A 752 -12.13 -5.61 12.67
C HIS A 752 -12.70 -6.98 12.25
N ASP A 753 -11.90 -7.83 11.58
CA ASP A 753 -12.24 -9.23 11.26
C ASP A 753 -12.05 -10.22 12.43
N GLY A 754 -11.46 -9.76 13.54
CA GLY A 754 -11.19 -10.54 14.75
C GLY A 754 -9.80 -11.20 14.81
N THR A 755 -8.97 -11.06 13.78
CA THR A 755 -7.56 -11.51 13.79
C THR A 755 -6.70 -10.65 14.74
N PRO A 756 -5.64 -11.20 15.34
CA PRO A 756 -4.78 -10.46 16.26
C PRO A 756 -3.88 -9.45 15.53
N PHE A 757 -3.66 -8.30 16.15
CA PHE A 757 -2.55 -7.41 15.77
C PHE A 757 -1.27 -7.83 16.51
N ASN A 758 -0.19 -8.03 15.76
CA ASN A 758 1.11 -8.48 16.24
C ASN A 758 2.24 -7.98 15.31
N ALA A 759 3.50 -8.30 15.63
CA ALA A 759 4.66 -7.86 14.86
C ALA A 759 4.67 -8.38 13.41
N GLU A 760 4.18 -9.60 13.15
CA GLU A 760 4.09 -10.15 11.80
C GLU A 760 3.11 -9.36 10.91
N ALA A 761 2.00 -8.89 11.47
CA ALA A 761 1.07 -8.02 10.74
C ALA A 761 1.69 -6.66 10.38
N VAL A 762 2.65 -6.17 11.18
CA VAL A 762 3.46 -5.00 10.84
C VAL A 762 4.42 -5.33 9.71
N VAL A 763 5.23 -6.40 9.85
CA VAL A 763 6.18 -6.87 8.83
C VAL A 763 5.49 -7.04 7.48
N PHE A 764 4.34 -7.72 7.42
CA PHE A 764 3.57 -7.95 6.20
C PHE A 764 3.19 -6.64 5.48
N ASN A 765 2.76 -5.63 6.22
CA ASN A 765 2.39 -4.34 5.63
C ASN A 765 3.62 -3.59 5.12
N PHE A 766 4.69 -3.49 5.91
CA PHE A 766 5.92 -2.85 5.44
C PHE A 766 6.56 -3.59 4.25
N MET A 767 6.51 -4.92 4.23
CA MET A 767 7.00 -5.72 3.11
C MET A 767 6.16 -5.51 1.84
N ARG A 768 4.82 -5.46 1.91
CA ARG A 768 3.99 -5.19 0.72
C ARG A 768 4.18 -3.77 0.15
N TRP A 769 4.55 -2.80 0.98
CA TRP A 769 4.85 -1.43 0.54
C TRP A 769 6.27 -1.32 -0.04
N TRP A 770 7.24 -1.99 0.58
CA TRP A 770 8.67 -1.84 0.28
C TRP A 770 9.19 -2.75 -0.84
N ASP A 771 8.68 -3.98 -0.94
CA ASP A 771 9.25 -5.03 -1.78
C ASP A 771 8.39 -5.29 -3.04
N PRO A 772 8.85 -4.89 -4.24
CA PRO A 772 8.10 -5.10 -5.48
C PRO A 772 7.91 -6.57 -5.87
N ALA A 773 8.62 -7.51 -5.23
CA ALA A 773 8.43 -8.94 -5.41
C ALA A 773 7.40 -9.55 -4.42
N HIS A 774 6.85 -8.76 -3.49
CA HIS A 774 5.84 -9.25 -2.55
C HIS A 774 4.50 -9.46 -3.27
N PRO A 775 3.78 -10.58 -3.06
CA PRO A 775 2.55 -10.91 -3.82
C PRO A 775 1.40 -9.92 -3.62
N TYR A 776 1.46 -9.09 -2.58
CA TYR A 776 0.50 -8.02 -2.29
C TYR A 776 1.03 -6.61 -2.58
N HIS A 777 2.16 -6.50 -3.28
CA HIS A 777 2.62 -5.29 -3.95
C HIS A 777 2.02 -5.25 -5.37
N PHE A 778 0.77 -4.80 -5.49
CA PHE A 778 0.05 -4.78 -6.76
C PHE A 778 0.75 -3.86 -7.77
N ALA A 779 1.03 -4.35 -8.98
CA ALA A 779 1.83 -3.63 -9.97
C ALA A 779 1.10 -2.46 -10.68
N ASP A 780 -0.24 -2.43 -10.62
CA ASP A 780 -1.07 -1.33 -11.13
C ASP A 780 -1.25 -0.20 -10.10
N TRP A 781 -0.55 -0.26 -8.96
CA TRP A 781 -0.61 0.71 -7.85
C TRP A 781 0.66 1.57 -7.82
N THR A 782 0.54 2.83 -7.41
CA THR A 782 1.63 3.83 -7.51
C THR A 782 2.52 3.88 -6.28
N TRP A 783 1.94 3.62 -5.10
CA TRP A 783 2.64 3.68 -3.80
C TRP A 783 3.37 5.02 -3.56
N ASP A 784 2.83 6.14 -4.07
CA ASP A 784 3.52 7.44 -4.16
C ASP A 784 4.12 7.90 -2.82
N TYR A 785 3.36 7.79 -1.73
CA TYR A 785 3.84 8.17 -0.39
C TYR A 785 4.96 7.26 0.13
N TRP A 786 5.01 5.99 -0.27
CA TRP A 786 6.15 5.13 0.05
C TRP A 786 7.40 5.62 -0.67
N ALA A 787 7.33 5.78 -2.00
CA ALA A 787 8.46 6.26 -2.81
C ALA A 787 8.95 7.65 -2.35
N TYR A 788 8.03 8.51 -1.93
CA TYR A 788 8.32 9.86 -1.43
C TYR A 788 8.97 9.86 -0.03
N MET A 789 8.35 9.20 0.97
CA MET A 789 8.83 9.25 2.36
C MET A 789 9.98 8.29 2.66
N PHE A 790 10.07 7.17 1.92
CA PHE A 790 11.15 6.19 2.04
C PHE A 790 12.17 6.29 0.90
N GLY A 791 11.97 7.16 -0.10
CA GLY A 791 12.94 7.46 -1.16
C GLY A 791 13.13 6.38 -2.24
N GLY A 792 12.64 5.16 -2.03
CA GLY A 792 12.75 4.05 -3.00
C GLY A 792 12.32 2.70 -2.45
N PHE A 793 12.25 1.72 -3.33
CA PHE A 793 11.84 0.34 -3.04
C PHE A 793 13.04 -0.59 -2.75
N LYS A 794 12.77 -1.80 -2.30
CA LYS A 794 13.78 -2.81 -1.96
C LYS A 794 14.66 -3.13 -3.17
N GLY A 795 15.96 -2.82 -3.06
CA GLY A 795 16.96 -3.04 -4.11
C GLY A 795 17.36 -1.80 -4.91
N GLU A 796 16.76 -0.63 -4.62
CA GLU A 796 17.11 0.68 -5.21
C GLU A 796 18.06 1.52 -4.36
#